data_AF-D8FW12-F1
#
_entry.id   AF-D8FW12-F1
#
_cell.length_a   1.000
_cell.length_b   1.000
_cell.length_c   1.000
_cell.angle_alpha   90.00
_cell.angle_beta   90.00
_cell.angle_gamma   90.00
#
_symmetry.space_group_name_H-M   'P 1'
#
loop_
_entity.id
_entity.type
_entity.pdbx_description
1 polymer ?
#
loop_
_entity_poly.entity_id
_entity_poly.type
_entity_poly.pdbx_seq_one_letter_code
_entity_poly.pdbx_strand_id
1 'polypeptide(L)'
;MFTHVKPAIRHVAPENLQGRSLLKVVYVVLEPQYQSALSAAVRSINQKNPNLAIEISGYLIEELRSAENYEAFKRDVADANIFIASLIFIEDLADKVVAAVEPLRDRLDVAVVFPSMPQVMRLNKMGTFSMAQLGQSKSAIGDFMKKRKEKSGSSFQDGMLKLLQTLPKVLKYLPIDKAQDARNFMLSFQYWLGGSEENLENFLLMLSDKYVFKGGKQSFQDPVVYPDMGVWHPLAPKMFEDVKEYLTWYNSRQDISDDLKDPFAPCIGLVLQRTHLVTGDDAHYVAIVQEFEAMGARVVPIFAGGLDFSKPVDTYFLEVGAKGVAPLAIVDAVVSLTGFALVGGPARQDHPKAIESLKRLNRPYMVALPLVFQTTEEWENSDLGLHPIQVALQIAIPELDGAIEPIILSGRDGTTGKAIALQDRIEAIAGRAMKWANLRRKPKLNKKIAITIFSFPPDKGNIGTAAYLDVFGSIYEVISALKGNGYDVQNLPDSAEKLMQEVIHDATAQYASPELNIAHRMSVQEYEEFTPYSTRLEENWGPPPGHLNSDGQNLLIYGKAFGNVFIGVQPTFGYEGDPMRLLFSRSASPHHGFAAYYTYLEQIWGADAVLHFGTHGSLEFMPGKQMGMSNDCYPDSLIGKIPNLYYYAANNPSEATIAKRRSYAETISYLTPPAENAGLYKGLQELSELIASYQTLKETGRGIPIVEAIIEKCRLVNLDKDIALPEPPPTPPWVRGG
;
A
#
# COMPACT_ATOMS: atom_id res chain seq x y z
N MET A 1 -19.54 0.26 -12.91
CA MET A 1 -18.94 1.11 -13.94
C MET A 1 -17.43 0.83 -13.89
N PHE A 2 -17.03 -0.36 -14.34
CA PHE A 2 -15.64 -0.86 -14.23
C PHE A 2 -15.01 -0.78 -15.63
N THR A 3 -13.96 0.04 -15.73
CA THR A 3 -12.95 0.15 -16.80
C THR A 3 -13.44 -0.10 -18.25
N HIS A 4 -13.81 0.98 -18.95
CA HIS A 4 -13.84 0.96 -20.41
C HIS A 4 -12.40 1.05 -20.95
N VAL A 5 -11.61 -0.01 -20.79
CA VAL A 5 -10.39 -0.14 -21.58
C VAL A 5 -10.84 -0.17 -23.04
N LYS A 6 -10.40 0.82 -23.83
CA LYS A 6 -10.85 0.96 -25.22
C LYS A 6 -10.51 -0.34 -26.00
N PRO A 7 -11.45 -0.90 -26.78
CA PRO A 7 -11.22 -2.11 -27.58
C PRO A 7 -10.00 -2.08 -28.51
N ALA A 8 -9.50 -0.89 -28.83
CA ALA A 8 -8.35 -0.67 -29.71
C ALA A 8 -6.99 -1.16 -29.15
N ILE A 9 -6.86 -1.35 -27.83
CA ILE A 9 -5.59 -1.78 -27.21
C ILE A 9 -5.50 -3.30 -27.11
N ARG A 10 -6.64 -3.98 -26.95
CA ARG A 10 -6.72 -5.43 -26.69
C ARG A 10 -6.62 -6.31 -27.93
N HIS A 11 -6.84 -5.75 -29.11
CA HIS A 11 -6.91 -6.48 -30.37
C HIS A 11 -5.89 -5.93 -31.35
N VAL A 12 -4.99 -6.77 -31.84
CA VAL A 12 -4.04 -6.42 -32.90
C VAL A 12 -4.27 -7.34 -34.07
N ALA A 13 -4.62 -6.75 -35.21
CA ALA A 13 -4.79 -7.43 -36.49
C ALA A 13 -3.73 -6.95 -37.50
N PRO A 14 -3.34 -7.80 -38.46
CA PRO A 14 -2.45 -7.38 -39.54
C PRO A 14 -3.17 -6.41 -40.49
N GLU A 15 -2.49 -5.36 -40.96
CA GLU A 15 -3.05 -4.40 -41.91
C GLU A 15 -3.48 -5.06 -43.24
N ASN A 16 -2.76 -6.10 -43.66
CA ASN A 16 -3.07 -6.91 -44.83
C ASN A 16 -2.40 -8.30 -44.71
N LEU A 17 -2.98 -9.31 -45.37
CA LEU A 17 -2.43 -10.67 -45.32
C LEU A 17 -1.34 -10.92 -46.37
N GLN A 18 -1.42 -10.30 -47.55
CA GLN A 18 -0.41 -10.43 -48.64
C GLN A 18 -0.01 -11.89 -48.96
N GLY A 19 -0.93 -12.85 -48.82
CA GLY A 19 -0.68 -14.27 -49.07
C GLY A 19 -0.01 -15.04 -47.92
N ARG A 20 0.18 -14.40 -46.76
CA ARG A 20 0.69 -15.02 -45.53
C ARG A 20 -0.37 -15.89 -44.86
N SER A 21 0.09 -16.91 -44.13
CA SER A 21 -0.77 -17.68 -43.23
C SER A 21 -1.20 -16.81 -42.04
N LEU A 22 -2.47 -16.89 -41.66
CA LEU A 22 -3.01 -16.16 -40.50
C LEU A 22 -3.09 -17.06 -39.27
N LEU A 23 -2.36 -16.70 -38.22
CA LEU A 23 -2.44 -17.30 -36.90
C LEU A 23 -3.36 -16.47 -35.99
N LYS A 24 -4.37 -17.10 -35.39
CA LYS A 24 -5.25 -16.45 -34.41
C LYS A 24 -4.89 -16.85 -32.99
N VAL A 25 -4.65 -15.87 -32.14
CA VAL A 25 -4.20 -16.08 -30.75
C VAL A 25 -5.16 -15.38 -29.80
N VAL A 26 -5.54 -16.08 -28.73
CA VAL A 26 -6.29 -15.48 -27.61
C VAL A 26 -5.51 -15.65 -26.32
N TYR A 27 -5.40 -14.59 -25.53
CA TYR A 27 -4.77 -14.67 -24.21
C TYR A 27 -5.61 -14.09 -23.09
N VAL A 28 -5.47 -14.69 -21.90
CA VAL A 28 -5.99 -14.16 -20.63
C VAL A 28 -4.86 -14.10 -19.61
N VAL A 29 -4.52 -12.91 -19.13
CA VAL A 29 -3.40 -12.70 -18.20
C VAL A 29 -3.81 -11.79 -17.04
N LEU A 30 -3.10 -11.89 -15.92
CA LEU A 30 -3.23 -10.93 -14.81
C LEU A 30 -2.32 -9.70 -15.03
N GLU A 31 -1.14 -9.92 -15.59
CA GLU A 31 -0.06 -8.94 -15.70
C GLU A 31 -0.17 -8.12 -17.00
N PRO A 32 -0.43 -6.80 -16.92
CA PRO A 32 -0.57 -5.95 -18.11
C PRO A 32 0.74 -5.78 -18.90
N GLN A 33 1.90 -6.04 -18.29
CA GLN A 33 3.19 -5.95 -18.94
C GLN A 33 3.29 -6.97 -20.09
N TYR A 34 2.83 -8.21 -19.85
CA TYR A 34 2.72 -9.24 -20.91
C TYR A 34 1.72 -8.86 -22.00
N GLN A 35 0.66 -8.12 -21.66
CA GLN A 35 -0.29 -7.58 -22.65
C GLN A 35 0.45 -6.71 -23.68
N SER A 36 1.22 -5.73 -23.19
CA SER A 36 1.98 -4.79 -24.04
C SER A 36 3.09 -5.50 -24.83
N ALA A 37 3.82 -6.42 -24.20
CA ALA A 37 4.93 -7.15 -24.83
C ALA A 37 4.44 -8.12 -25.92
N LEU A 38 3.31 -8.82 -25.71
CA LEU A 38 2.67 -9.64 -26.74
C LEU A 38 2.19 -8.78 -27.91
N SER A 39 1.57 -7.63 -27.64
CA SER A 39 1.14 -6.70 -28.70
C SER A 39 2.33 -6.19 -29.51
N ALA A 40 3.46 -5.87 -28.88
CA ALA A 40 4.69 -5.46 -29.56
C ALA A 40 5.24 -6.59 -30.45
N ALA A 41 5.39 -7.81 -29.90
CA ALA A 41 5.86 -8.97 -30.63
C ALA A 41 4.98 -9.29 -31.85
N VAL A 42 3.65 -9.22 -31.71
CA VAL A 42 2.71 -9.44 -32.82
C VAL A 42 2.82 -8.34 -33.87
N ARG A 43 2.95 -7.07 -33.49
CA ARG A 43 3.16 -5.97 -34.44
C ARG A 43 4.47 -6.14 -35.21
N SER A 44 5.54 -6.50 -34.53
CA SER A 44 6.86 -6.75 -35.14
C SER A 44 6.81 -7.94 -36.12
N ILE A 45 6.17 -9.06 -35.75
CA ILE A 45 5.95 -10.21 -36.67
C ILE A 45 5.12 -9.78 -37.88
N ASN A 46 4.02 -9.06 -37.67
CA ASN A 46 3.14 -8.60 -38.76
C ASN A 46 3.84 -7.65 -39.74
N GLN A 47 4.85 -6.90 -39.29
CA GLN A 47 5.64 -6.01 -40.13
C GLN A 47 6.79 -6.73 -40.84
N LYS A 48 7.47 -7.66 -40.16
CA LYS A 48 8.75 -8.23 -40.63
C LYS A 48 8.64 -9.62 -41.24
N ASN A 49 7.67 -10.44 -40.83
CA ASN A 49 7.62 -11.84 -41.25
C ASN A 49 6.89 -11.97 -42.61
N PRO A 50 7.57 -12.50 -43.65
CA PRO A 50 7.00 -12.57 -45.00
C PRO A 50 6.02 -13.74 -45.19
N ASN A 51 5.92 -14.67 -44.25
CA ASN A 51 5.15 -15.91 -44.39
C ASN A 51 4.01 -16.04 -43.37
N LEU A 52 4.05 -15.29 -42.28
CA LEU A 52 3.11 -15.37 -41.16
C LEU A 52 2.56 -13.99 -40.82
N ALA A 53 1.25 -13.93 -40.60
CA ALA A 53 0.57 -12.83 -39.95
C ALA A 53 -0.15 -13.36 -38.71
N ILE A 54 -0.24 -12.56 -37.67
CA ILE A 54 -0.87 -12.91 -36.39
C ILE A 54 -1.97 -11.89 -36.09
N GLU A 55 -3.16 -12.40 -35.80
CA GLU A 55 -4.26 -11.68 -35.17
C GLU A 55 -4.35 -12.13 -33.72
N ILE A 56 -4.34 -11.18 -32.78
CA ILE A 56 -4.35 -11.48 -31.35
C ILE A 56 -5.43 -10.68 -30.63
N SER A 57 -6.24 -11.37 -29.81
CA SER A 57 -7.21 -10.76 -28.89
C SER A 57 -6.85 -11.11 -27.45
N GLY A 58 -6.71 -10.08 -26.62
CA GLY A 58 -6.30 -10.20 -25.22
C GLY A 58 -7.34 -9.73 -24.22
N TYR A 59 -7.33 -10.32 -23.03
CA TYR A 59 -8.15 -9.87 -21.91
C TYR A 59 -7.33 -9.91 -20.62
N LEU A 60 -7.39 -8.83 -19.83
CA LEU A 60 -6.98 -8.94 -18.43
C LEU A 60 -8.04 -9.76 -17.68
N ILE A 61 -7.63 -10.62 -16.76
CA ILE A 61 -8.54 -11.57 -16.10
C ILE A 61 -9.76 -10.87 -15.47
N GLU A 62 -9.55 -9.71 -14.84
CA GLU A 62 -10.60 -8.88 -14.24
C GLU A 62 -11.61 -8.32 -15.26
N GLU A 63 -11.21 -8.10 -16.51
CA GLU A 63 -12.11 -7.61 -17.58
C GLU A 63 -13.20 -8.63 -17.92
N LEU A 64 -12.98 -9.92 -17.64
CA LEU A 64 -13.96 -10.99 -17.83
C LEU A 64 -15.10 -10.95 -16.80
N ARG A 65 -15.07 -10.02 -15.84
CA ARG A 65 -16.24 -9.69 -15.02
C ARG A 65 -17.36 -9.06 -15.86
N SER A 66 -17.00 -8.26 -16.86
CA SER A 66 -17.97 -7.66 -17.79
C SER A 66 -18.59 -8.74 -18.68
N ALA A 67 -19.93 -8.77 -18.74
CA ALA A 67 -20.65 -9.69 -19.60
C ALA A 67 -20.29 -9.48 -21.08
N GLU A 68 -20.13 -8.23 -21.51
CA GLU A 68 -19.76 -7.89 -22.89
C GLU A 68 -18.38 -8.45 -23.27
N ASN A 69 -17.38 -8.25 -22.40
CA ASN A 69 -16.03 -8.75 -22.62
C ASN A 69 -16.01 -10.29 -22.59
N TYR A 70 -16.78 -10.91 -21.70
CA TYR A 70 -16.87 -12.36 -21.64
C TYR A 70 -17.52 -12.97 -22.89
N GLU A 71 -18.54 -12.32 -23.46
CA GLU A 71 -19.13 -12.74 -24.74
C GLU A 71 -18.17 -12.53 -25.93
N ALA A 72 -17.38 -11.45 -25.92
CA ALA A 72 -16.31 -11.26 -26.90
C ALA A 72 -15.23 -12.34 -26.77
N PHE A 73 -14.77 -12.61 -25.56
CA PHE A 73 -13.79 -13.65 -25.26
C PHE A 73 -14.24 -15.03 -25.76
N LYS A 74 -15.49 -15.43 -25.51
CA LYS A 74 -16.02 -16.71 -26.03
C LYS A 74 -15.99 -16.79 -27.56
N ARG A 75 -16.30 -15.69 -28.25
CA ARG A 75 -16.24 -15.64 -29.72
C ARG A 75 -14.81 -15.76 -30.23
N ASP A 76 -13.87 -15.04 -29.61
CA ASP A 76 -12.47 -15.09 -30.01
C ASP A 76 -11.87 -16.49 -29.76
N VAL A 77 -12.15 -17.12 -28.62
CA VAL A 77 -11.68 -18.49 -28.32
C VAL A 77 -12.28 -19.51 -29.28
N ALA A 78 -13.49 -19.28 -29.81
CA ALA A 78 -14.11 -20.14 -30.81
C ALA A 78 -13.41 -20.12 -32.17
N ASP A 79 -12.62 -19.08 -32.47
CA ASP A 79 -11.91 -18.89 -33.74
C ASP A 79 -10.38 -18.99 -33.60
N ALA A 80 -9.85 -19.01 -32.37
CA ALA A 80 -8.42 -19.07 -32.10
C ALA A 80 -7.74 -20.37 -32.58
N ASN A 81 -6.46 -20.30 -32.95
CA ASN A 81 -5.55 -21.44 -33.07
C ASN A 81 -4.89 -21.73 -31.72
N ILE A 82 -4.43 -20.68 -31.04
CA ILE A 82 -3.67 -20.76 -29.79
C ILE A 82 -4.44 -20.04 -28.68
N PHE A 83 -4.61 -20.72 -27.55
CA PHE A 83 -5.04 -20.11 -26.29
C PHE A 83 -3.88 -20.03 -25.30
N ILE A 84 -3.69 -18.86 -24.68
CA ILE A 84 -2.66 -18.60 -23.68
C ILE A 84 -3.32 -18.14 -22.38
N ALA A 85 -2.92 -18.70 -21.24
CA ALA A 85 -3.33 -18.19 -19.94
C ALA A 85 -2.18 -18.14 -18.93
N SER A 86 -2.14 -17.13 -18.07
CA SER A 86 -1.12 -17.00 -17.03
C SER A 86 -1.63 -16.26 -15.79
N LEU A 87 -1.19 -16.70 -14.61
CA LEU A 87 -1.46 -16.10 -13.29
C LEU A 87 -2.95 -15.93 -12.95
N ILE A 88 -3.79 -16.89 -13.36
CA ILE A 88 -5.22 -16.86 -13.04
C ILE A 88 -5.46 -17.51 -11.67
N PHE A 89 -5.59 -16.68 -10.63
CA PHE A 89 -5.74 -17.09 -9.23
C PHE A 89 -7.04 -16.63 -8.56
N ILE A 90 -8.06 -16.34 -9.35
CA ILE A 90 -9.35 -15.83 -8.89
C ILE A 90 -10.41 -16.88 -9.26
N GLU A 91 -11.05 -17.50 -8.26
CA GLU A 91 -11.86 -18.72 -8.43
C GLU A 91 -13.04 -18.53 -9.40
N ASP A 92 -13.84 -17.48 -9.22
CA ASP A 92 -15.00 -17.19 -10.08
C ASP A 92 -14.60 -16.92 -11.55
N LEU A 93 -13.46 -16.25 -11.76
CA LEU A 93 -12.95 -15.95 -13.09
C LEU A 93 -12.21 -17.15 -13.71
N ALA A 94 -11.55 -17.98 -12.90
CA ALA A 94 -10.96 -19.24 -13.33
C ALA A 94 -12.02 -20.17 -13.91
N ASP A 95 -13.17 -20.29 -13.24
CA ASP A 95 -14.27 -21.15 -13.69
C ASP A 95 -14.91 -20.63 -14.98
N LYS A 96 -15.02 -19.30 -15.15
CA LYS A 96 -15.43 -18.69 -16.43
C LYS A 96 -14.48 -19.04 -17.58
N VAL A 97 -13.16 -18.94 -17.35
CA VAL A 97 -12.16 -19.29 -18.37
C VAL A 97 -12.27 -20.77 -18.74
N VAL A 98 -12.40 -21.66 -17.75
CA VAL A 98 -12.59 -23.10 -18.00
C VAL A 98 -13.87 -23.35 -18.81
N ALA A 99 -15.00 -22.76 -18.43
CA ALA A 99 -16.28 -22.94 -19.12
C ALA A 99 -16.24 -22.50 -20.59
N ALA A 100 -15.46 -21.47 -20.93
CA ALA A 100 -15.31 -21.00 -22.30
C ALA A 100 -14.33 -21.85 -23.13
N VAL A 101 -13.23 -22.31 -22.53
CA VAL A 101 -12.11 -22.93 -23.26
C VAL A 101 -12.23 -24.45 -23.33
N GLU A 102 -12.71 -25.12 -22.27
CA GLU A 102 -12.79 -26.58 -22.19
C GLU A 102 -13.59 -27.20 -23.35
N PRO A 103 -14.77 -26.69 -23.76
CA PRO A 103 -15.52 -27.22 -24.89
C PRO A 103 -14.78 -27.12 -26.24
N LEU A 104 -13.83 -26.19 -26.34
CA LEU A 104 -13.09 -25.88 -27.56
C LEU A 104 -11.65 -26.42 -27.51
N ARG A 105 -11.25 -27.04 -26.39
CA ARG A 105 -9.88 -27.50 -26.14
C ARG A 105 -9.35 -28.44 -27.23
N ASP A 106 -10.20 -29.32 -27.75
CA ASP A 106 -9.79 -30.27 -28.79
C ASP A 106 -9.65 -29.62 -30.18
N ARG A 107 -10.39 -28.52 -30.43
CA ARG A 107 -10.28 -27.71 -31.64
C ARG A 107 -9.01 -26.86 -31.69
N LEU A 108 -8.59 -26.30 -30.55
CA LEU A 108 -7.38 -25.48 -30.44
C LEU A 108 -6.14 -26.30 -30.83
N ASP A 109 -5.26 -25.74 -31.66
CA ASP A 109 -3.98 -26.37 -32.00
C ASP A 109 -3.09 -26.48 -30.75
N VAL A 110 -3.08 -25.42 -29.94
CA VAL A 110 -2.37 -25.35 -28.66
C VAL A 110 -3.21 -24.58 -27.62
N ALA A 111 -3.27 -25.11 -26.41
CA ALA A 111 -3.69 -24.38 -25.23
C ALA A 111 -2.53 -24.41 -24.22
N VAL A 112 -1.88 -23.27 -23.96
CA VAL A 112 -0.75 -23.17 -23.04
C VAL A 112 -1.16 -22.34 -21.82
N VAL A 113 -1.11 -22.97 -20.65
CA VAL A 113 -1.47 -22.35 -19.37
C VAL A 113 -0.27 -22.38 -18.44
N PHE A 114 0.26 -21.20 -18.16
CA PHE A 114 1.32 -20.90 -17.19
C PHE A 114 0.72 -20.77 -15.77
N PRO A 115 1.54 -20.66 -14.69
CA PRO A 115 1.10 -20.95 -13.32
C PRO A 115 -0.22 -20.25 -12.97
N SER A 116 -1.28 -21.05 -12.78
CA SER A 116 -2.66 -20.62 -12.52
C SER A 116 -3.35 -21.64 -11.60
N MET A 117 -4.61 -21.41 -11.22
CA MET A 117 -5.39 -22.38 -10.43
C MET A 117 -5.45 -23.76 -11.11
N PRO A 118 -5.50 -24.86 -10.32
CA PRO A 118 -5.48 -26.22 -10.86
C PRO A 118 -6.52 -26.49 -11.95
N GLN A 119 -7.72 -25.92 -11.86
CA GLN A 119 -8.74 -26.10 -12.91
C GLN A 119 -8.33 -25.48 -14.26
N VAL A 120 -7.72 -24.29 -14.25
CA VAL A 120 -7.23 -23.63 -15.48
C VAL A 120 -6.02 -24.39 -16.04
N MET A 121 -5.12 -24.84 -15.16
CA MET A 121 -3.92 -25.60 -15.57
C MET A 121 -4.26 -26.90 -16.33
N ARG A 122 -5.44 -27.50 -16.08
CA ARG A 122 -5.91 -28.69 -16.82
C ARG A 122 -6.23 -28.42 -18.28
N LEU A 123 -6.44 -27.16 -18.66
CA LEU A 123 -6.68 -26.78 -20.06
C LEU A 123 -5.43 -27.00 -20.93
N ASN A 124 -4.23 -27.09 -20.34
CA ASN A 124 -2.97 -27.33 -21.06
C ASN A 124 -3.08 -28.48 -22.07
N LYS A 125 -2.78 -28.16 -23.33
CA LYS A 125 -2.72 -29.07 -24.48
C LYS A 125 -1.64 -28.57 -25.43
N MET A 126 -0.58 -29.34 -25.61
CA MET A 126 0.47 -29.04 -26.59
C MET A 126 0.86 -30.35 -27.29
N GLY A 127 0.29 -30.59 -28.47
CA GLY A 127 0.38 -31.90 -29.12
C GLY A 127 -0.16 -33.01 -28.21
N THR A 128 0.71 -33.95 -27.87
CA THR A 128 0.40 -35.05 -26.96
C THR A 128 0.56 -34.69 -25.48
N PHE A 129 1.20 -33.57 -25.13
CA PHE A 129 1.41 -33.14 -23.76
C PHE A 129 0.13 -32.58 -23.11
N SER A 130 -0.17 -33.04 -21.89
CA SER A 130 -1.19 -32.48 -21.02
C SER A 130 -0.85 -32.70 -19.54
N MET A 131 -1.38 -31.87 -18.65
CA MET A 131 -1.15 -32.00 -17.19
C MET A 131 -1.68 -33.31 -16.61
N ALA A 132 -2.60 -34.00 -17.30
CA ALA A 132 -3.07 -35.34 -16.90
C ALA A 132 -1.96 -36.41 -16.93
N GLN A 133 -0.95 -36.24 -17.80
CA GLN A 133 0.14 -37.21 -17.96
C GLN A 133 1.19 -37.11 -16.85
N LEU A 134 1.27 -35.98 -16.14
CA LEU A 134 2.18 -35.78 -15.01
C LEU A 134 1.69 -36.48 -13.72
N GLY A 135 0.42 -36.92 -13.67
CA GLY A 135 -0.20 -37.54 -12.50
C GLY A 135 -0.45 -39.06 -12.59
N GLN A 136 -0.25 -39.69 -13.76
CA GLN A 136 -0.59 -41.11 -13.97
C GLN A 136 0.59 -42.09 -13.84
N SER A 137 1.80 -41.65 -13.49
CA SER A 137 2.86 -42.58 -13.16
C SER A 137 2.61 -43.19 -11.77
N LYS A 138 2.24 -44.48 -11.72
CA LYS A 138 2.35 -45.35 -10.52
C LYS A 138 3.83 -45.58 -10.12
N SER A 139 4.63 -44.52 -10.04
CA SER A 139 6.04 -44.57 -9.65
C SER A 139 6.37 -43.44 -8.68
N ALA A 140 7.55 -43.55 -8.08
CA ALA A 140 8.13 -42.74 -7.00
C ALA A 140 7.86 -41.22 -6.98
N ILE A 141 7.37 -40.62 -8.08
CA ILE A 141 6.97 -39.22 -8.23
C ILE A 141 5.79 -38.86 -7.31
N GLY A 142 4.79 -39.75 -7.19
CA GLY A 142 3.62 -39.52 -6.31
C GLY A 142 4.00 -39.45 -4.83
N ASP A 143 4.85 -40.37 -4.38
CA ASP A 143 5.34 -40.41 -3.00
C ASP A 143 6.40 -39.32 -2.73
N PHE A 144 7.18 -38.92 -3.72
CA PHE A 144 8.16 -37.83 -3.63
C PHE A 144 7.48 -36.46 -3.52
N MET A 145 6.40 -36.24 -4.27
CA MET A 145 5.55 -35.04 -4.15
C MET A 145 4.82 -35.00 -2.80
N LYS A 146 4.33 -36.15 -2.30
CA LYS A 146 3.63 -36.24 -1.01
C LYS A 146 4.55 -35.97 0.19
N LYS A 147 5.74 -36.58 0.24
CA LYS A 147 6.73 -36.38 1.31
C LYS A 147 7.38 -34.98 1.33
N ARG A 148 7.36 -34.24 0.21
CA ARG A 148 7.86 -32.86 0.15
C ARG A 148 6.79 -31.81 0.40
N LYS A 149 5.52 -32.11 0.15
CA LYS A 149 4.37 -31.26 0.51
C LYS A 149 4.31 -30.98 2.02
N GLU A 150 4.79 -31.92 2.83
CA GLU A 150 4.88 -31.78 4.29
C GLU A 150 6.09 -30.95 4.77
N LYS A 151 7.07 -30.64 3.89
CA LYS A 151 8.32 -29.95 4.27
C LYS A 151 8.57 -28.61 3.60
N SER A 152 7.76 -28.17 2.63
CA SER A 152 7.92 -26.85 2.02
C SER A 152 6.62 -26.07 1.99
N GLY A 153 6.53 -25.02 2.79
CA GLY A 153 5.54 -23.93 2.63
C GLY A 153 5.80 -23.06 1.39
N SER A 154 6.30 -23.63 0.30
CA SER A 154 6.62 -22.89 -0.92
C SER A 154 5.36 -22.59 -1.73
N SER A 155 5.28 -21.39 -2.30
CA SER A 155 4.16 -20.95 -3.16
C SER A 155 3.94 -21.89 -4.35
N PHE A 156 2.73 -21.91 -4.93
CA PHE A 156 2.42 -22.73 -6.12
C PHE A 156 3.38 -22.44 -7.30
N GLN A 157 3.80 -21.18 -7.43
CA GLN A 157 4.76 -20.71 -8.43
C GLN A 157 6.17 -21.29 -8.22
N ASP A 158 6.67 -21.34 -6.98
CA ASP A 158 7.90 -22.07 -6.63
C ASP A 158 7.80 -23.55 -7.01
N GLY A 159 6.60 -24.14 -6.85
CA GLY A 159 6.31 -25.51 -7.29
C GLY A 159 6.42 -25.70 -8.80
N MET A 160 6.10 -24.68 -9.60
CA MET A 160 6.16 -24.73 -11.06
C MET A 160 7.55 -24.40 -11.63
N LEU A 161 8.31 -23.50 -10.99
CA LEU A 161 9.74 -23.34 -11.26
C LEU A 161 10.50 -24.63 -10.93
N LYS A 162 10.17 -25.28 -9.80
CA LYS A 162 10.66 -26.63 -9.49
C LYS A 162 10.22 -27.66 -10.52
N LEU A 163 8.99 -27.55 -11.07
CA LEU A 163 8.52 -28.42 -12.16
C LEU A 163 9.38 -28.23 -13.42
N LEU A 164 9.67 -27.00 -13.83
CA LEU A 164 10.61 -26.67 -14.91
C LEU A 164 12.00 -27.30 -14.68
N GLN A 165 12.52 -27.20 -13.46
CA GLN A 165 13.82 -27.79 -13.09
C GLN A 165 13.80 -29.33 -13.00
N THR A 166 12.63 -29.95 -12.81
CA THR A 166 12.48 -31.40 -12.64
C THR A 166 11.97 -32.13 -13.88
N LEU A 167 11.24 -31.46 -14.77
CA LEU A 167 10.76 -31.97 -16.05
C LEU A 167 11.88 -32.61 -16.88
N PRO A 168 13.10 -32.01 -17.04
CA PRO A 168 14.22 -32.65 -17.73
C PRO A 168 14.58 -34.04 -17.21
N LYS A 169 14.43 -34.25 -15.89
CA LYS A 169 14.71 -35.53 -15.23
C LYS A 169 13.63 -36.57 -15.49
N VAL A 170 12.42 -36.14 -15.86
CA VAL A 170 11.25 -36.97 -16.18
C VAL A 170 11.19 -37.28 -17.69
N LEU A 171 11.67 -36.38 -18.55
CA LEU A 171 11.66 -36.52 -20.02
C LEU A 171 12.29 -37.83 -20.51
N LYS A 172 13.28 -38.38 -19.79
CA LYS A 172 13.94 -39.66 -20.14
C LYS A 172 13.03 -40.89 -20.04
N TYR A 173 11.86 -40.78 -19.42
CA TYR A 173 10.90 -41.87 -19.24
C TYR A 173 9.69 -41.78 -20.17
N LEU A 174 9.61 -40.75 -21.01
CA LEU A 174 8.53 -40.54 -21.97
C LEU A 174 8.93 -41.05 -23.37
N PRO A 175 7.99 -41.59 -24.17
CA PRO A 175 8.21 -41.85 -25.60
C PRO A 175 8.71 -40.59 -26.31
N ILE A 176 9.55 -40.74 -27.33
CA ILE A 176 10.28 -39.64 -27.99
C ILE A 176 9.34 -38.49 -28.40
N ASP A 177 8.20 -38.80 -29.01
CA ASP A 177 7.24 -37.78 -29.46
C ASP A 177 6.59 -37.03 -28.28
N LYS A 178 6.24 -37.75 -27.20
CA LYS A 178 5.70 -37.16 -25.96
C LYS A 178 6.74 -36.33 -25.21
N ALA A 179 8.00 -36.78 -25.25
CA ALA A 179 9.12 -36.06 -24.66
C ALA A 179 9.38 -34.75 -25.43
N GLN A 180 9.24 -34.74 -26.76
CA GLN A 180 9.41 -33.55 -27.57
C GLN A 180 8.32 -32.51 -27.29
N ASP A 181 7.06 -32.91 -27.14
CA ASP A 181 5.98 -32.00 -26.76
C ASP A 181 6.16 -31.41 -25.35
N ALA A 182 6.59 -32.24 -24.40
CA ALA A 182 6.93 -31.76 -23.05
C ALA A 182 8.12 -30.80 -23.06
N ARG A 183 9.13 -31.03 -23.92
CA ARG A 183 10.24 -30.08 -24.15
C ARG A 183 9.75 -28.77 -24.76
N ASN A 184 8.84 -28.84 -25.73
CA ASN A 184 8.29 -27.64 -26.35
C ASN A 184 7.46 -26.82 -25.34
N PHE A 185 6.74 -27.47 -24.43
CA PHE A 185 6.07 -26.79 -23.31
C PHE A 185 7.08 -26.13 -22.36
N MET A 186 8.20 -26.80 -22.06
CA MET A 186 9.27 -26.17 -21.28
C MET A 186 9.87 -24.96 -21.99
N LEU A 187 10.18 -25.09 -23.28
CA LEU A 187 10.77 -24.02 -24.07
C LEU A 187 9.81 -22.84 -24.18
N SER A 188 8.52 -23.12 -24.38
CA SER A 188 7.47 -22.10 -24.39
C SER A 188 7.36 -21.38 -23.05
N PHE A 189 7.53 -22.11 -21.94
CA PHE A 189 7.56 -21.53 -20.61
C PHE A 189 8.85 -20.73 -20.35
N GLN A 190 9.99 -21.13 -20.91
CA GLN A 190 11.23 -20.36 -20.82
C GLN A 190 11.14 -19.05 -21.60
N TYR A 191 10.59 -19.05 -22.81
CA TYR A 191 10.31 -17.79 -23.52
C TYR A 191 9.34 -16.91 -22.74
N TRP A 192 8.27 -17.51 -22.20
CA TRP A 192 7.31 -16.76 -21.39
C TRP A 192 7.98 -16.13 -20.17
N LEU A 193 8.78 -16.88 -19.40
CA LEU A 193 9.56 -16.34 -18.29
C LEU A 193 10.63 -15.33 -18.74
N GLY A 194 11.10 -15.44 -19.98
CA GLY A 194 12.00 -14.48 -20.62
C GLY A 194 11.32 -13.15 -20.91
N GLY A 195 10.01 -13.14 -21.16
CA GLY A 195 9.10 -11.98 -21.16
C GLY A 195 9.36 -10.85 -22.18
N SER A 196 10.57 -10.77 -22.75
CA SER A 196 10.95 -9.73 -23.70
C SER A 196 10.18 -9.88 -25.01
N GLU A 197 10.07 -8.77 -25.75
CA GLU A 197 9.46 -8.77 -27.09
C GLU A 197 10.05 -9.89 -27.96
N GLU A 198 11.38 -10.01 -28.01
CA GLU A 198 12.07 -11.07 -28.76
C GLU A 198 11.74 -12.48 -28.26
N ASN A 199 11.64 -12.69 -26.94
CA ASN A 199 11.26 -14.01 -26.41
C ASN A 199 9.82 -14.36 -26.81
N LEU A 200 8.90 -13.40 -26.72
CA LEU A 200 7.50 -13.61 -27.08
C LEU A 200 7.30 -13.75 -28.60
N GLU A 201 8.12 -13.09 -29.42
CA GLU A 201 8.18 -13.34 -30.86
C GLU A 201 8.57 -14.79 -31.14
N ASN A 202 9.70 -15.24 -30.58
CA ASN A 202 10.20 -16.60 -30.75
C ASN A 202 9.23 -17.65 -30.19
N PHE A 203 8.53 -17.33 -29.11
CA PHE A 203 7.45 -18.15 -28.55
C PHE A 203 6.31 -18.36 -29.55
N LEU A 204 5.79 -17.29 -30.15
CA LEU A 204 4.69 -17.37 -31.11
C LEU A 204 5.13 -18.07 -32.40
N LEU A 205 6.34 -17.79 -32.89
CA LEU A 205 6.93 -18.45 -34.05
C LEU A 205 7.13 -19.94 -33.81
N MET A 206 7.64 -20.34 -32.65
CA MET A 206 7.83 -21.74 -32.27
C MET A 206 6.50 -22.49 -32.18
N LEU A 207 5.47 -21.91 -31.56
CA LEU A 207 4.16 -22.55 -31.48
C LEU A 207 3.50 -22.68 -32.86
N SER A 208 3.60 -21.61 -33.67
CA SER A 208 3.11 -21.59 -35.05
C SER A 208 3.75 -22.69 -35.89
N ASP A 209 5.08 -22.82 -35.85
CA ASP A 209 5.84 -23.77 -36.66
C ASP A 209 5.58 -25.23 -36.29
N LYS A 210 5.59 -25.52 -34.97
CA LYS A 210 5.52 -26.90 -34.49
C LYS A 210 4.11 -27.46 -34.43
N TYR A 211 3.09 -26.60 -34.24
CA TYR A 211 1.73 -27.07 -33.93
C TYR A 211 0.66 -26.63 -34.91
N VAL A 212 0.75 -25.43 -35.49
CA VAL A 212 -0.30 -24.86 -36.34
C VAL A 212 0.00 -25.09 -37.82
N PHE A 213 1.10 -24.52 -38.31
CA PHE A 213 1.53 -24.63 -39.71
C PHE A 213 2.71 -25.60 -39.81
N LYS A 214 2.44 -26.90 -39.55
CA LYS A 214 3.45 -27.96 -39.53
C LYS A 214 4.27 -28.01 -40.82
N GLY A 215 5.60 -27.94 -40.69
CA GLY A 215 6.51 -27.84 -41.84
C GLY A 215 6.74 -26.40 -42.32
N GLY A 216 6.42 -25.42 -41.48
CA GLY A 216 6.74 -24.01 -41.71
C GLY A 216 8.23 -23.77 -41.90
N LYS A 217 8.55 -22.68 -42.61
CA LYS A 217 9.92 -22.15 -42.70
C LYS A 217 10.16 -21.07 -41.64
N GLN A 218 9.53 -21.19 -40.46
CA GLN A 218 9.70 -20.18 -39.42
C GLN A 218 11.03 -20.42 -38.72
N SER A 219 11.84 -19.37 -38.59
CA SER A 219 13.08 -19.40 -37.82
C SER A 219 12.81 -18.74 -36.47
N PHE A 220 13.15 -19.43 -35.39
CA PHE A 220 13.10 -18.91 -34.03
C PHE A 220 14.42 -19.25 -33.32
N GLN A 221 14.85 -18.39 -32.39
CA GLN A 221 16.09 -18.50 -31.62
C GLN A 221 15.81 -19.02 -30.21
N ASP A 222 16.81 -19.62 -29.55
CA ASP A 222 16.71 -20.10 -28.17
C ASP A 222 16.33 -18.97 -27.18
N PRO A 223 15.59 -19.28 -26.09
CA PRO A 223 15.14 -18.28 -25.13
C PRO A 223 16.30 -17.60 -24.39
N VAL A 224 16.17 -16.29 -24.20
CA VAL A 224 17.06 -15.54 -23.31
C VAL A 224 16.56 -15.70 -21.88
N VAL A 225 17.39 -16.28 -21.02
CA VAL A 225 17.02 -16.61 -19.63
C VAL A 225 17.55 -15.56 -18.67
N TYR A 226 16.71 -15.16 -17.72
CA TYR A 226 17.06 -14.26 -16.63
C TYR A 226 16.95 -14.99 -15.28
N PRO A 227 17.80 -14.67 -14.29
CA PRO A 227 17.75 -15.29 -12.97
C PRO A 227 16.40 -15.09 -12.29
N ASP A 228 16.03 -16.02 -11.38
CA ASP A 228 14.75 -15.99 -10.69
C ASP A 228 14.65 -14.83 -9.69
N MET A 229 15.77 -14.47 -9.05
CA MET A 229 15.92 -13.30 -8.18
C MET A 229 17.33 -12.76 -8.31
N GLY A 230 17.53 -11.48 -8.00
CA GLY A 230 18.83 -10.85 -8.13
C GLY A 230 18.79 -9.36 -7.84
N VAL A 231 19.88 -8.69 -8.16
CA VAL A 231 20.03 -7.23 -8.15
C VAL A 231 20.06 -6.72 -9.59
N TRP A 232 19.33 -5.65 -9.87
CA TRP A 232 19.25 -5.00 -11.16
C TRP A 232 19.64 -3.53 -11.05
N HIS A 233 20.18 -2.96 -12.12
CA HIS A 233 20.35 -1.53 -12.26
C HIS A 233 20.24 -1.14 -13.74
N PRO A 234 19.60 -0.01 -14.09
CA PRO A 234 19.33 0.35 -15.49
C PRO A 234 20.60 0.49 -16.34
N LEU A 235 21.69 0.99 -15.75
CA LEU A 235 22.99 1.14 -16.42
C LEU A 235 23.90 -0.08 -16.34
N ALA A 236 23.49 -1.16 -15.66
CA ALA A 236 24.32 -2.34 -15.55
C ALA A 236 24.23 -3.19 -16.83
N PRO A 237 25.34 -3.81 -17.27
CA PRO A 237 25.34 -4.66 -18.46
C PRO A 237 24.63 -6.01 -18.23
N LYS A 238 24.34 -6.37 -16.98
CA LYS A 238 23.70 -7.63 -16.58
C LYS A 238 23.00 -7.51 -15.23
N MET A 239 22.14 -8.48 -14.93
CA MET A 239 21.64 -8.72 -13.57
C MET A 239 22.73 -9.40 -12.73
N PHE A 240 22.74 -9.14 -11.42
CA PHE A 240 23.70 -9.71 -10.47
C PHE A 240 23.01 -10.71 -9.54
N GLU A 241 23.63 -11.87 -9.32
CA GLU A 241 23.14 -12.88 -8.35
C GLU A 241 23.81 -12.76 -6.98
N ASP A 242 24.79 -11.85 -6.84
CA ASP A 242 25.51 -11.53 -5.60
C ASP A 242 25.61 -10.01 -5.41
N VAL A 243 25.28 -9.53 -4.21
CA VAL A 243 25.33 -8.10 -3.88
C VAL A 243 26.75 -7.56 -3.85
N LYS A 244 27.76 -8.38 -3.56
CA LYS A 244 29.16 -7.93 -3.57
C LYS A 244 29.64 -7.63 -4.98
N GLU A 245 29.24 -8.46 -5.95
CA GLU A 245 29.51 -8.20 -7.36
C GLU A 245 28.82 -6.91 -7.82
N TYR A 246 27.55 -6.72 -7.43
CA TYR A 246 26.82 -5.49 -7.69
C TYR A 246 27.53 -4.25 -7.14
N LEU A 247 27.93 -4.26 -5.86
CA LEU A 247 28.61 -3.13 -5.24
C LEU A 247 30.01 -2.86 -5.84
N THR A 248 30.70 -3.91 -6.28
CA THR A 248 31.99 -3.77 -6.99
C THR A 248 31.78 -3.05 -8.31
N TRP A 249 30.77 -3.44 -9.08
CA TRP A 249 30.38 -2.74 -10.30
C TRP A 249 29.94 -1.30 -10.00
N TYR A 250 29.10 -1.09 -8.98
CA TYR A 250 28.59 0.22 -8.58
C TYR A 250 29.74 1.19 -8.26
N ASN A 251 30.74 0.76 -7.50
CA ASN A 251 31.91 1.57 -7.17
C ASN A 251 32.84 1.84 -8.36
N SER A 252 32.75 1.03 -9.44
CA SER A 252 33.52 1.24 -10.66
C SER A 252 32.90 2.24 -11.63
N ARG A 253 31.64 2.67 -11.38
CA ARG A 253 30.94 3.66 -12.20
C ARG A 253 31.64 5.01 -12.19
N GLN A 254 31.76 5.61 -13.37
CA GLN A 254 32.38 6.92 -13.58
C GLN A 254 31.35 8.06 -13.66
N ASP A 255 30.07 7.73 -13.82
CA ASP A 255 28.96 8.66 -13.98
C ASP A 255 28.35 9.15 -12.66
N ILE A 256 28.79 8.61 -11.52
CA ILE A 256 28.32 8.96 -10.17
C ILE A 256 29.41 9.63 -9.33
N SER A 257 29.00 10.51 -8.40
CA SER A 257 29.89 11.14 -7.41
C SER A 257 30.58 10.09 -6.53
N ASP A 258 31.77 10.41 -6.03
CA ASP A 258 32.45 9.59 -5.01
C ASP A 258 31.65 9.57 -3.69
N ASP A 259 30.79 10.55 -3.44
CA ASP A 259 29.86 10.53 -2.30
C ASP A 259 28.96 9.28 -2.36
N LEU A 260 28.40 8.94 -3.52
CA LEU A 260 27.57 7.74 -3.73
C LEU A 260 28.34 6.43 -3.54
N LYS A 261 29.67 6.47 -3.53
CA LYS A 261 30.58 5.33 -3.29
C LYS A 261 30.99 5.21 -1.81
N ASP A 262 30.74 6.24 -1.01
CA ASP A 262 30.98 6.20 0.44
C ASP A 262 30.03 5.15 1.10
N PRO A 263 30.54 4.22 1.92
CA PRO A 263 29.70 3.37 2.76
C PRO A 263 28.73 4.17 3.65
N PHE A 264 29.07 5.42 3.99
CA PHE A 264 28.27 6.37 4.75
C PHE A 264 27.36 7.27 3.89
N ALA A 265 27.17 6.99 2.61
CA ALA A 265 26.05 7.54 1.82
C ALA A 265 24.73 6.76 2.05
N PRO A 266 23.57 7.44 2.20
CA PRO A 266 22.27 6.79 2.37
C PRO A 266 22.05 5.69 1.34
N CYS A 267 21.54 4.54 1.77
CA CYS A 267 21.33 3.39 0.90
C CYS A 267 19.87 2.96 0.92
N ILE A 268 19.20 3.04 -0.23
CA ILE A 268 17.78 2.71 -0.38
C ILE A 268 17.65 1.36 -1.09
N GLY A 269 17.00 0.41 -0.44
CA GLY A 269 16.63 -0.86 -1.05
C GLY A 269 15.33 -0.73 -1.83
N LEU A 270 15.30 -1.17 -3.09
CA LEU A 270 14.05 -1.23 -3.88
C LEU A 270 13.62 -2.67 -4.08
N VAL A 271 12.34 -2.98 -3.89
CA VAL A 271 11.77 -4.30 -4.19
C VAL A 271 10.97 -4.21 -5.49
N LEU A 272 11.44 -4.92 -6.51
CA LEU A 272 10.91 -4.87 -7.88
C LEU A 272 10.26 -6.21 -8.26
N GLN A 273 9.25 -6.14 -9.12
CA GLN A 273 8.77 -7.33 -9.82
C GLN A 273 9.63 -7.60 -11.05
N ARG A 274 10.13 -8.83 -11.19
CA ARG A 274 10.94 -9.26 -12.34
C ARG A 274 10.23 -9.05 -13.68
N THR A 275 8.90 -9.17 -13.71
CA THR A 275 8.09 -9.06 -14.93
C THR A 275 8.32 -7.74 -15.67
N HIS A 276 8.41 -6.62 -14.97
CA HIS A 276 8.69 -5.31 -15.58
C HIS A 276 10.08 -5.24 -16.21
N LEU A 277 11.09 -5.85 -15.57
CA LEU A 277 12.46 -5.86 -16.07
C LEU A 277 12.59 -6.68 -17.35
N VAL A 278 11.97 -7.87 -17.37
CA VAL A 278 12.10 -8.78 -18.51
C VAL A 278 11.25 -8.35 -19.71
N THR A 279 10.14 -7.64 -19.47
CA THR A 279 9.30 -7.06 -20.53
C THR A 279 9.83 -5.72 -21.05
N GLY A 280 10.80 -5.10 -20.35
CA GLY A 280 11.30 -3.76 -20.66
C GLY A 280 10.29 -2.64 -20.36
N ASP A 281 9.27 -2.92 -19.54
CA ASP A 281 8.29 -1.93 -19.07
C ASP A 281 8.72 -1.40 -17.68
N ASP A 282 9.93 -0.88 -17.61
CA ASP A 282 10.64 -0.52 -16.37
C ASP A 282 10.94 0.98 -16.26
N ALA A 283 10.36 1.82 -17.13
CA ALA A 283 10.67 3.26 -17.17
C ALA A 283 10.51 3.97 -15.82
N HIS A 284 9.49 3.60 -15.05
CA HIS A 284 9.24 4.11 -13.70
C HIS A 284 10.25 3.57 -12.66
N TYR A 285 10.80 2.36 -12.86
CA TYR A 285 11.91 1.85 -12.06
C TYR A 285 13.23 2.57 -12.39
N VAL A 286 13.47 2.88 -13.66
CA VAL A 286 14.62 3.69 -14.08
C VAL A 286 14.55 5.07 -13.42
N ALA A 287 13.39 5.72 -13.50
CA ALA A 287 13.20 7.07 -13.00
C ALA A 287 13.37 7.18 -11.48
N ILE A 288 12.83 6.24 -10.69
CA ILE A 288 13.02 6.26 -9.23
C ILE A 288 14.46 5.94 -8.81
N VAL A 289 15.17 5.05 -9.55
CA VAL A 289 16.61 4.81 -9.31
C VAL A 289 17.39 6.11 -9.56
N GLN A 290 17.13 6.77 -10.69
CA GLN A 290 17.80 8.01 -11.05
C GLN A 290 17.54 9.13 -10.03
N GLU A 291 16.30 9.25 -9.55
CA GLU A 291 15.93 10.25 -8.54
C GLU A 291 16.70 10.02 -7.22
N PHE A 292 16.78 8.79 -6.74
CA PHE A 292 17.56 8.47 -5.54
C PHE A 292 19.05 8.77 -5.72
N GLU A 293 19.64 8.42 -6.86
CA GLU A 293 21.06 8.73 -7.13
C GLU A 293 21.29 10.25 -7.22
N ALA A 294 20.38 11.00 -7.84
CA ALA A 294 20.44 12.46 -7.90
C ALA A 294 20.34 13.10 -6.50
N MET A 295 19.58 12.49 -5.58
CA MET A 295 19.51 12.89 -4.17
C MET A 295 20.70 12.43 -3.33
N GLY A 296 21.71 11.78 -3.93
CA GLY A 296 22.92 11.32 -3.23
C GLY A 296 22.74 10.00 -2.46
N ALA A 297 21.76 9.18 -2.83
CA ALA A 297 21.57 7.85 -2.26
C ALA A 297 22.08 6.74 -3.17
N ARG A 298 22.83 5.80 -2.58
CA ARG A 298 23.08 4.50 -3.20
C ARG A 298 21.76 3.74 -3.29
N VAL A 299 21.53 3.04 -4.40
CA VAL A 299 20.34 2.23 -4.59
C VAL A 299 20.71 0.77 -4.68
N VAL A 300 19.91 -0.13 -4.10
CA VAL A 300 20.04 -1.59 -4.28
C VAL A 300 18.69 -2.13 -4.76
N PRO A 301 18.44 -2.19 -6.08
CA PRO A 301 17.19 -2.70 -6.62
C PRO A 301 17.20 -4.23 -6.72
N ILE A 302 16.42 -4.88 -5.87
CA ILE A 302 16.27 -6.34 -5.84
C ILE A 302 15.00 -6.75 -6.56
N PHE A 303 15.00 -7.90 -7.21
CA PHE A 303 13.81 -8.45 -7.86
C PHE A 303 13.61 -9.92 -7.53
N ALA A 304 12.38 -10.38 -7.70
CA ALA A 304 12.04 -11.80 -7.77
C ALA A 304 10.98 -12.05 -8.84
N GLY A 305 11.03 -13.21 -9.47
CA GLY A 305 9.97 -13.73 -10.33
C GLY A 305 8.84 -14.38 -9.56
N GLY A 306 9.12 -14.87 -8.34
CA GLY A 306 8.13 -15.43 -7.43
C GLY A 306 7.43 -14.37 -6.57
N LEU A 307 6.32 -14.75 -5.94
CA LEU A 307 5.57 -13.92 -4.98
C LEU A 307 6.17 -13.91 -3.55
N ASP A 308 7.43 -14.29 -3.37
CA ASP A 308 8.10 -14.30 -2.06
C ASP A 308 9.33 -13.41 -2.10
N PHE A 309 9.12 -12.13 -1.84
CA PHE A 309 10.15 -11.09 -1.85
C PHE A 309 10.98 -11.07 -0.55
N SER A 310 10.62 -11.85 0.47
CA SER A 310 11.47 -12.02 1.66
C SER A 310 12.82 -12.67 1.31
N LYS A 311 12.84 -13.56 0.31
CA LYS A 311 14.07 -14.22 -0.15
C LYS A 311 15.13 -13.24 -0.66
N PRO A 312 14.85 -12.37 -1.65
CA PRO A 312 15.83 -11.39 -2.09
C PRO A 312 16.12 -10.33 -1.02
N VAL A 313 15.15 -9.94 -0.17
CA VAL A 313 15.42 -9.05 0.98
C VAL A 313 16.48 -9.65 1.89
N ASP A 314 16.31 -10.89 2.32
CA ASP A 314 17.23 -11.56 3.22
C ASP A 314 18.60 -11.84 2.59
N THR A 315 18.66 -11.99 1.27
CA THR A 315 19.88 -12.35 0.52
C THR A 315 20.71 -11.13 0.17
N TYR A 316 20.06 -10.03 -0.24
CA TYR A 316 20.73 -8.89 -0.86
C TYR A 316 20.74 -7.63 -0.01
N PHE A 317 19.86 -7.49 1.00
CA PHE A 317 19.88 -6.34 1.91
C PHE A 317 20.64 -6.62 3.21
N LEU A 318 21.06 -7.85 3.44
CA LEU A 318 21.84 -8.25 4.61
C LEU A 318 23.22 -8.73 4.18
N GLU A 319 24.26 -8.19 4.81
CA GLU A 319 25.59 -8.77 4.75
C GLU A 319 25.75 -9.79 5.87
N VAL A 320 26.00 -11.05 5.49
CA VAL A 320 26.27 -12.14 6.44
C VAL A 320 27.72 -12.00 6.92
N GLY A 321 27.88 -11.60 8.18
CA GLY A 321 29.17 -11.53 8.84
C GLY A 321 29.76 -12.90 9.20
N ALA A 322 30.86 -12.89 9.95
CA ALA A 322 31.48 -14.11 10.47
C ALA A 322 30.49 -14.91 11.36
N LYS A 323 30.68 -16.24 11.44
CA LYS A 323 29.81 -17.15 12.20
C LYS A 323 29.65 -16.66 13.65
N GLY A 324 28.43 -16.33 14.07
CA GLY A 324 28.10 -15.81 15.40
C GLY A 324 27.88 -14.30 15.46
N VAL A 325 28.13 -13.56 14.38
CA VAL A 325 27.79 -12.13 14.25
C VAL A 325 26.43 -12.00 13.57
N ALA A 326 25.54 -11.17 14.13
CA ALA A 326 24.26 -10.88 13.51
C ALA A 326 24.47 -10.22 12.12
N PRO A 327 23.70 -10.61 11.09
CA PRO A 327 23.78 -9.96 9.79
C PRO A 327 23.57 -8.45 9.90
N LEU A 328 24.37 -7.67 9.17
CA LEU A 328 24.23 -6.22 9.13
C LEU A 328 23.42 -5.83 7.90
N ALA A 329 22.41 -4.99 8.07
CA ALA A 329 21.67 -4.48 6.92
C ALA A 329 22.49 -3.38 6.21
N ILE A 330 22.60 -3.51 4.89
CA ILE A 330 23.33 -2.56 4.04
C ILE A 330 22.44 -1.40 3.53
N VAL A 331 21.13 -1.46 3.82
CA VAL A 331 20.13 -0.44 3.46
C VAL A 331 19.63 0.29 4.71
N ASP A 332 19.19 1.54 4.54
CA ASP A 332 18.63 2.40 5.59
C ASP A 332 17.11 2.50 5.55
N ALA A 333 16.51 2.30 4.38
CA ALA A 333 15.07 2.21 4.15
C ALA A 333 14.80 1.30 2.96
N VAL A 334 13.59 0.73 2.90
CA VAL A 334 13.14 -0.11 1.80
C VAL A 334 11.89 0.50 1.19
N VAL A 335 11.86 0.60 -0.14
CA VAL A 335 10.68 0.98 -0.91
C VAL A 335 10.29 -0.19 -1.81
N SER A 336 9.16 -0.83 -1.52
CA SER A 336 8.58 -1.82 -2.40
C SER A 336 7.78 -1.15 -3.49
N LEU A 337 8.09 -1.46 -4.74
CA LEU A 337 7.39 -0.95 -5.92
C LEU A 337 6.41 -2.00 -6.49
N THR A 338 6.21 -3.10 -5.76
CA THR A 338 5.38 -4.22 -6.23
C THR A 338 3.89 -3.95 -6.06
N GLY A 339 3.50 -3.07 -5.13
CA GLY A 339 2.10 -2.87 -4.75
C GLY A 339 1.42 -4.11 -4.15
N PHE A 340 2.19 -5.07 -3.64
CA PHE A 340 1.68 -6.32 -3.03
C PHE A 340 2.34 -6.60 -1.68
N ALA A 341 1.80 -7.60 -0.96
CA ALA A 341 2.46 -8.15 0.24
C ALA A 341 3.90 -8.58 -0.09
N LEU A 342 4.77 -8.49 0.90
CA LEU A 342 6.16 -8.97 0.76
C LEU A 342 6.20 -10.48 0.52
N VAL A 343 5.28 -11.24 1.14
CA VAL A 343 5.19 -12.70 1.00
C VAL A 343 3.76 -13.13 0.66
N GLY A 344 3.60 -13.63 -0.56
CA GLY A 344 2.35 -14.15 -1.08
C GLY A 344 1.69 -13.26 -2.12
N GLY A 345 0.67 -13.80 -2.79
CA GLY A 345 -0.13 -13.08 -3.79
C GLY A 345 -1.51 -12.68 -3.27
N PRO A 346 -2.33 -12.02 -4.09
CA PRO A 346 -3.69 -11.58 -3.73
C PRO A 346 -4.59 -12.66 -3.10
N ALA A 347 -4.41 -13.93 -3.49
CA ALA A 347 -5.21 -15.04 -3.03
C ALA A 347 -4.69 -15.73 -1.76
N ARG A 348 -3.40 -15.58 -1.43
CA ARG A 348 -2.79 -16.22 -0.25
C ARG A 348 -1.54 -15.45 0.19
N GLN A 349 -1.65 -14.70 1.28
CA GLN A 349 -0.57 -13.96 1.93
C GLN A 349 -0.02 -14.71 3.15
N ASP A 350 1.26 -14.46 3.48
CA ASP A 350 1.93 -14.96 4.69
C ASP A 350 2.57 -13.79 5.44
N HIS A 351 1.71 -12.97 6.07
CA HIS A 351 2.12 -11.82 6.87
C HIS A 351 3.08 -12.18 8.01
N PRO A 352 2.91 -13.29 8.76
CA PRO A 352 3.88 -13.68 9.80
C PRO A 352 5.31 -13.81 9.28
N LYS A 353 5.49 -14.45 8.12
CA LYS A 353 6.81 -14.57 7.49
C LYS A 353 7.35 -13.23 6.98
N ALA A 354 6.48 -12.40 6.39
CA ALA A 354 6.86 -11.04 5.98
C ALA A 354 7.36 -10.21 7.16
N ILE A 355 6.60 -10.20 8.26
CA ILE A 355 6.95 -9.49 9.50
C ILE A 355 8.26 -10.01 10.09
N GLU A 356 8.51 -11.32 10.07
CA GLU A 356 9.78 -11.89 10.56
C GLU A 356 10.99 -11.38 9.75
N SER A 357 10.91 -11.39 8.41
CA SER A 357 11.97 -10.88 7.54
C SER A 357 12.18 -9.37 7.73
N LEU A 358 11.11 -8.58 7.71
CA LEU A 358 11.17 -7.12 7.91
C LEU A 358 11.68 -6.74 9.30
N LYS A 359 11.29 -7.45 10.36
CA LYS A 359 11.81 -7.22 11.72
C LYS A 359 13.29 -7.57 11.84
N ARG A 360 13.77 -8.60 11.14
CA ARG A 360 15.20 -8.92 11.10
C ARG A 360 15.99 -7.84 10.37
N LEU A 361 15.45 -7.28 9.28
CA LEU A 361 16.04 -6.14 8.59
C LEU A 361 16.01 -4.86 9.45
N ASN A 362 14.91 -4.64 10.16
CA ASN A 362 14.65 -3.52 11.08
C ASN A 362 14.89 -2.15 10.42
N ARG A 363 14.22 -1.91 9.29
CA ARG A 363 14.27 -0.65 8.52
C ARG A 363 12.85 -0.20 8.15
N PRO A 364 12.62 1.10 7.92
CA PRO A 364 11.36 1.59 7.38
C PRO A 364 11.01 0.87 6.08
N TYR A 365 9.78 0.37 5.98
CA TYR A 365 9.27 -0.39 4.84
C TYR A 365 8.12 0.38 4.19
N MET A 366 8.42 1.09 3.12
CA MET A 366 7.46 1.85 2.31
C MET A 366 6.93 0.99 1.17
N VAL A 367 5.68 1.20 0.77
CA VAL A 367 5.11 0.53 -0.41
C VAL A 367 4.51 1.56 -1.34
N ALA A 368 5.15 1.74 -2.49
CA ALA A 368 4.65 2.59 -3.57
C ALA A 368 3.82 1.77 -4.56
N LEU A 369 2.76 2.37 -5.08
CA LEU A 369 1.70 1.67 -5.81
C LEU A 369 1.78 1.95 -7.31
N PRO A 370 2.05 0.94 -8.15
CA PRO A 370 1.78 1.06 -9.57
C PRO A 370 0.26 0.97 -9.81
N LEU A 371 -0.29 1.85 -10.67
CA LEU A 371 -1.68 1.72 -11.11
C LEU A 371 -1.82 0.55 -12.07
N VAL A 372 -2.20 -0.61 -11.54
CA VAL A 372 -2.29 -1.85 -12.34
C VAL A 372 -3.59 -1.90 -13.16
N PHE A 373 -4.70 -1.45 -12.57
CA PHE A 373 -6.04 -1.58 -13.15
C PHE A 373 -6.59 -0.27 -13.71
N GLN A 374 -5.96 0.85 -13.39
CA GLN A 374 -6.37 2.20 -13.80
C GLN A 374 -5.31 2.79 -14.71
N THR A 375 -5.77 3.53 -15.72
CA THR A 375 -4.93 4.48 -16.45
C THR A 375 -4.57 5.68 -15.57
N THR A 376 -3.53 6.40 -15.94
CA THR A 376 -3.13 7.64 -15.24
C THR A 376 -4.29 8.65 -15.24
N GLU A 377 -4.95 8.82 -16.38
CA GLU A 377 -6.03 9.79 -16.56
C GLU A 377 -7.27 9.42 -15.73
N GLU A 378 -7.58 8.12 -15.58
CA GLU A 378 -8.66 7.67 -14.70
C GLU A 378 -8.36 8.00 -13.22
N TRP A 379 -7.12 7.89 -12.78
CA TRP A 379 -6.72 8.26 -11.42
C TRP A 379 -6.74 9.78 -11.21
N GLU A 380 -6.17 10.55 -12.14
CA GLU A 380 -6.11 12.01 -12.07
C GLU A 380 -7.50 12.64 -12.00
N ASN A 381 -8.44 12.17 -12.84
CA ASN A 381 -9.80 12.70 -12.91
C ASN A 381 -10.75 12.15 -11.81
N SER A 382 -10.28 11.25 -10.96
CA SER A 382 -11.09 10.61 -9.91
C SER A 382 -11.03 11.36 -8.57
N ASP A 383 -12.18 11.78 -8.05
CA ASP A 383 -12.33 12.29 -6.68
C ASP A 383 -12.05 11.23 -5.61
N LEU A 384 -12.29 9.96 -5.93
CA LEU A 384 -11.95 8.84 -5.04
C LEU A 384 -10.44 8.58 -5.03
N GLY A 385 -9.76 8.92 -6.13
CA GLY A 385 -8.43 8.43 -6.47
C GLY A 385 -8.50 6.97 -6.90
N LEU A 386 -7.95 6.08 -6.10
CA LEU A 386 -7.87 4.64 -6.41
C LEU A 386 -9.24 3.94 -6.44
N HIS A 387 -9.41 2.99 -7.37
CA HIS A 387 -10.59 2.12 -7.40
C HIS A 387 -10.65 1.20 -6.16
N PRO A 388 -11.84 0.86 -5.64
CA PRO A 388 -11.98 0.05 -4.43
C PRO A 388 -11.27 -1.31 -4.46
N ILE A 389 -11.27 -1.99 -5.61
CA ILE A 389 -10.56 -3.26 -5.79
C ILE A 389 -9.05 -3.05 -5.62
N GLN A 390 -8.52 -1.97 -6.19
CA GLN A 390 -7.10 -1.65 -6.10
C GLN A 390 -6.72 -1.25 -4.67
N VAL A 391 -7.57 -0.52 -3.95
CA VAL A 391 -7.38 -0.23 -2.51
C VAL A 391 -7.30 -1.53 -1.71
N ALA A 392 -8.22 -2.48 -1.94
CA ALA A 392 -8.23 -3.74 -1.22
C ALA A 392 -6.95 -4.57 -1.47
N LEU A 393 -6.47 -4.61 -2.71
CA LEU A 393 -5.34 -5.46 -3.10
C LEU A 393 -3.97 -4.81 -2.85
N GLN A 394 -3.84 -3.51 -3.11
CA GLN A 394 -2.55 -2.83 -3.12
C GLN A 394 -2.30 -1.95 -1.89
N ILE A 395 -3.33 -1.54 -1.16
CA ILE A 395 -3.17 -0.75 0.08
C ILE A 395 -3.40 -1.62 1.31
N ALA A 396 -4.58 -2.23 1.42
CA ALA A 396 -4.97 -2.90 2.66
C ALA A 396 -4.09 -4.12 2.96
N ILE A 397 -3.62 -4.84 1.93
CA ILE A 397 -2.77 -6.02 2.11
C ILE A 397 -1.36 -5.64 2.61
N PRO A 398 -0.63 -4.70 2.00
CA PRO A 398 0.67 -4.28 2.54
C PRO A 398 0.61 -3.61 3.92
N GLU A 399 -0.50 -2.95 4.28
CA GLU A 399 -0.70 -2.43 5.64
C GLU A 399 -0.59 -3.52 6.72
N LEU A 400 -0.96 -4.77 6.39
CA LEU A 400 -0.83 -5.92 7.30
C LEU A 400 0.62 -6.38 7.48
N ASP A 401 1.52 -6.07 6.54
CA ASP A 401 2.97 -6.29 6.69
C ASP A 401 3.63 -5.18 7.52
N GLY A 402 2.89 -4.13 7.89
CA GLY A 402 3.42 -2.92 8.52
C GLY A 402 3.98 -1.91 7.52
N ALA A 403 3.53 -1.95 6.26
CA ALA A 403 3.94 -0.97 5.26
C ALA A 403 3.45 0.44 5.59
N ILE A 404 4.29 1.42 5.29
CA ILE A 404 3.98 2.84 5.40
C ILE A 404 3.85 3.50 4.01
N GLU A 405 3.13 4.61 3.98
CA GLU A 405 3.10 5.59 2.88
C GLU A 405 2.71 5.04 1.49
N PRO A 406 1.42 4.70 1.29
CA PRO A 406 0.91 4.15 0.02
C PRO A 406 0.80 5.23 -1.08
N ILE A 407 1.94 5.69 -1.59
CA ILE A 407 2.04 6.73 -2.63
C ILE A 407 1.97 6.08 -4.00
N ILE A 408 1.23 6.69 -4.94
CA ILE A 408 1.20 6.25 -6.34
C ILE A 408 2.58 6.43 -6.95
N LEU A 409 3.11 5.43 -7.66
CA LEU A 409 4.43 5.49 -8.32
C LEU A 409 4.31 5.80 -9.81
N SER A 410 3.46 5.02 -10.49
CA SER A 410 3.37 4.98 -11.94
C SER A 410 1.93 4.71 -12.36
N GLY A 411 1.57 5.21 -13.53
CA GLY A 411 0.27 4.96 -14.16
C GLY A 411 0.40 4.22 -15.48
N ARG A 412 -0.69 3.71 -16.04
CA ARG A 412 -0.70 3.12 -17.39
C ARG A 412 -1.06 4.18 -18.41
N ASP A 413 -0.27 4.27 -19.48
CA ASP A 413 -0.63 5.05 -20.65
C ASP A 413 -1.86 4.44 -21.34
N GLY A 414 -2.90 5.26 -21.52
CA GLY A 414 -4.15 4.85 -22.16
C GLY A 414 -4.03 4.47 -23.64
N THR A 415 -2.87 4.69 -24.28
CA THR A 415 -2.65 4.32 -25.70
C THR A 415 -1.82 3.04 -25.85
N THR A 416 -0.67 2.99 -25.18
CA THR A 416 0.29 1.88 -25.31
C THR A 416 0.12 0.81 -24.24
N GLY A 417 -0.55 1.12 -23.13
CA GLY A 417 -0.70 0.25 -21.97
C GLY A 417 0.56 0.11 -21.11
N LYS A 418 1.66 0.75 -21.49
CA LYS A 418 2.94 0.76 -20.76
C LYS A 418 2.86 1.60 -19.50
N ALA A 419 3.72 1.29 -18.53
CA ALA A 419 3.86 2.08 -17.32
C ALA A 419 4.60 3.40 -17.59
N ILE A 420 4.02 4.50 -17.14
CA ILE A 420 4.62 5.84 -17.20
C ILE A 420 5.07 6.28 -15.81
N ALA A 421 6.25 6.91 -15.77
CA ALA A 421 6.77 7.58 -14.59
C ALA A 421 5.99 8.87 -14.34
N LEU A 422 5.57 9.10 -13.08
CA LEU A 422 4.93 10.34 -12.65
C LEU A 422 5.94 11.12 -11.80
N GLN A 423 6.49 12.19 -12.36
CA GLN A 423 7.67 12.87 -11.81
C GLN A 423 7.42 13.39 -10.37
N ASP A 424 6.31 14.08 -10.16
CA ASP A 424 5.92 14.62 -8.85
C ASP A 424 5.79 13.52 -7.79
N ARG A 425 5.28 12.36 -8.19
CA ARG A 425 5.13 11.20 -7.32
C ARG A 425 6.46 10.52 -7.01
N ILE A 426 7.35 10.43 -8.01
CA ILE A 426 8.72 9.91 -7.85
C ILE A 426 9.49 10.76 -6.84
N GLU A 427 9.42 12.09 -6.96
CA GLU A 427 10.04 13.04 -6.03
C GLU A 427 9.46 12.91 -4.61
N ALA A 428 8.15 12.69 -4.48
CA ALA A 428 7.51 12.48 -3.17
C ALA A 428 8.02 11.20 -2.50
N ILE A 429 8.04 10.07 -3.24
CA ILE A 429 8.54 8.78 -2.74
C ILE A 429 10.02 8.90 -2.34
N ALA A 430 10.84 9.46 -3.24
CA ALA A 430 12.28 9.59 -3.00
C ALA A 430 12.57 10.53 -1.82
N GLY A 431 11.90 11.68 -1.78
CA GLY A 431 12.00 12.65 -0.69
C GLY A 431 11.69 12.06 0.68
N ARG A 432 10.59 11.31 0.78
CA ARG A 432 10.16 10.70 2.05
C ARG A 432 11.04 9.53 2.46
N ALA A 433 11.43 8.65 1.53
CA ALA A 433 12.37 7.57 1.78
C ALA A 433 13.74 8.09 2.26
N MET A 434 14.21 9.20 1.67
CA MET A 434 15.44 9.87 2.11
C MET A 434 15.33 10.44 3.53
N LYS A 435 14.19 11.00 3.92
CA LYS A 435 13.98 11.47 5.29
C LYS A 435 13.94 10.31 6.30
N TRP A 436 13.33 9.18 5.93
CA TRP A 436 13.38 7.95 6.72
C TRP A 436 14.81 7.39 6.86
N ALA A 437 15.60 7.39 5.79
CA ALA A 437 17.02 7.02 5.83
C ALA A 437 17.84 8.00 6.69
N ASN A 438 17.58 9.31 6.59
CA ASN A 438 18.20 10.32 7.43
C ASN A 438 17.90 10.10 8.91
N LEU A 439 16.66 9.72 9.29
CA LEU A 439 16.34 9.35 10.68
C LEU A 439 17.20 8.20 11.20
N ARG A 440 17.62 7.25 10.36
CA ARG A 440 18.52 6.17 10.77
C ARG A 440 19.93 6.68 11.04
N ARG A 441 20.44 7.57 10.17
CA ARG A 441 21.86 8.00 10.17
C ARG A 441 22.15 9.19 11.05
N LYS A 442 21.23 10.14 11.14
CA LYS A 442 21.43 11.36 11.92
C LYS A 442 21.68 11.01 13.39
N PRO A 443 22.76 11.51 14.02
CA PRO A 443 23.03 11.26 15.44
C PRO A 443 21.86 11.71 16.31
N LYS A 444 21.52 10.96 17.36
CA LYS A 444 20.36 11.25 18.22
C LYS A 444 20.38 12.69 18.78
N LEU A 445 21.55 13.18 19.17
CA LEU A 445 21.73 14.55 19.69
C LEU A 445 21.29 15.63 18.69
N ASN A 446 21.37 15.34 17.39
CA ASN A 446 21.06 16.30 16.32
C ASN A 446 19.66 16.08 15.72
N LYS A 447 18.90 15.10 16.19
CA LYS A 447 17.56 14.81 15.67
C LYS A 447 16.56 15.81 16.22
N LYS A 448 15.86 16.50 15.32
CA LYS A 448 14.82 17.47 15.62
C LYS A 448 13.44 16.82 15.51
N ILE A 449 12.73 16.69 16.63
CA ILE A 449 11.40 16.07 16.70
C ILE A 449 10.34 17.13 16.99
N ALA A 450 9.43 17.34 16.03
CA ALA A 450 8.26 18.16 16.24
C ALA A 450 7.14 17.31 16.88
N ILE A 451 6.43 17.86 17.85
CA ILE A 451 5.27 17.28 18.50
C ILE A 451 4.10 18.22 18.23
N THR A 452 3.07 17.74 17.55
CA THR A 452 1.92 18.53 17.14
C THR A 452 0.72 18.19 18.02
N ILE A 453 0.16 19.20 18.69
CA ILE A 453 -1.09 19.08 19.45
C ILE A 453 -2.24 19.77 18.73
N PHE A 454 -3.43 19.18 18.85
CA PHE A 454 -4.62 19.67 18.16
C PHE A 454 -5.44 20.64 19.01
N SER A 455 -6.03 21.63 18.34
CA SER A 455 -6.93 22.63 18.92
C SER A 455 -8.39 22.31 18.55
N PHE A 456 -8.89 21.14 18.97
CA PHE A 456 -10.23 20.67 18.61
C PHE A 456 -10.98 20.03 19.79
N PRO A 457 -12.28 20.35 20.04
CA PRO A 457 -13.11 21.36 19.36
C PRO A 457 -12.60 22.81 19.53
N PRO A 458 -12.89 23.75 18.61
CA PRO A 458 -12.23 25.06 18.50
C PRO A 458 -12.56 26.09 19.61
N ASP A 459 -13.08 25.67 20.75
CA ASP A 459 -13.28 26.54 21.90
C ASP A 459 -12.02 26.60 22.77
N LYS A 460 -11.70 27.80 23.27
CA LYS A 460 -10.43 28.21 23.93
C LYS A 460 -10.00 27.39 25.17
N GLY A 461 -10.69 26.31 25.52
CA GLY A 461 -10.38 25.44 26.67
C GLY A 461 -9.95 24.00 26.33
N ASN A 462 -10.01 23.56 25.06
CA ASN A 462 -9.82 22.15 24.68
C ASN A 462 -8.52 21.87 23.88
N ILE A 463 -7.53 22.76 23.95
CA ILE A 463 -6.22 22.55 23.31
C ILE A 463 -5.54 21.35 23.97
N GLY A 464 -5.14 20.37 23.17
CA GLY A 464 -4.56 19.13 23.70
C GLY A 464 -5.57 18.24 24.41
N THR A 465 -6.84 18.23 24.00
CA THR A 465 -7.76 17.15 24.38
C THR A 465 -7.83 16.10 23.27
N ALA A 466 -7.65 14.83 23.65
CA ALA A 466 -7.87 13.70 22.77
C ALA A 466 -8.68 12.63 23.51
N ALA A 467 -9.50 11.87 22.78
CA ALA A 467 -10.35 10.85 23.37
C ALA A 467 -9.52 9.90 24.24
N TYR A 468 -9.82 9.88 25.54
CA TYR A 468 -9.19 9.02 26.53
C TYR A 468 -7.66 9.14 26.63
N LEU A 469 -7.10 10.33 26.36
CA LEU A 469 -5.66 10.57 26.44
C LEU A 469 -5.36 11.86 27.20
N ASP A 470 -4.53 11.76 28.24
CA ASP A 470 -3.89 12.92 28.86
C ASP A 470 -2.74 13.39 27.96
N VAL A 471 -2.99 14.38 27.11
CA VAL A 471 -2.06 14.79 26.05
C VAL A 471 -0.79 15.41 26.65
N PHE A 472 -0.91 16.42 27.52
CA PHE A 472 0.27 17.06 28.11
C PHE A 472 1.02 16.12 29.07
N GLY A 473 0.32 15.26 29.80
CA GLY A 473 0.94 14.18 30.58
C GLY A 473 1.73 13.21 29.70
N SER A 474 1.14 12.76 28.59
CA SER A 474 1.81 11.86 27.64
C SER A 474 3.00 12.51 26.95
N ILE A 475 2.87 13.79 26.55
CA ILE A 475 3.98 14.54 25.93
C ILE A 475 5.12 14.72 26.93
N TYR A 476 4.82 15.06 28.19
CA TYR A 476 5.82 15.18 29.24
C TYR A 476 6.64 13.88 29.41
N GLU A 477 5.97 12.73 29.45
CA GLU A 477 6.62 11.42 29.53
C GLU A 477 7.46 11.11 28.27
N VAL A 478 6.94 11.43 27.08
CA VAL A 478 7.68 11.25 25.82
C VAL A 478 8.94 12.10 25.79
N ILE A 479 8.86 13.38 26.15
CA ILE A 479 10.02 14.28 26.14
C ILE A 479 11.04 13.87 27.21
N SER A 480 10.57 13.46 28.39
CA SER A 480 11.42 12.91 29.44
C SER A 480 12.16 11.65 28.97
N ALA A 481 11.46 10.75 28.28
CA ALA A 481 12.05 9.53 27.71
C ALA A 481 13.04 9.85 26.57
N LEU A 482 12.75 10.84 25.72
CA LEU A 482 13.68 11.31 24.67
C LEU A 482 14.97 11.86 25.28
N LYS A 483 14.86 12.71 26.30
CA LYS A 483 16.01 13.24 27.06
C LYS A 483 16.85 12.11 27.66
N GLY A 484 16.20 11.14 28.32
CA GLY A 484 16.85 9.95 28.88
C GLY A 484 17.50 9.02 27.85
N ASN A 485 17.08 9.10 26.57
CA ASN A 485 17.62 8.30 25.47
C ASN A 485 18.69 9.00 24.61
N GLY A 486 19.12 10.20 25.02
CA GLY A 486 20.22 10.95 24.39
C GLY A 486 19.79 11.87 23.24
N TYR A 487 18.52 12.30 23.21
CA TYR A 487 18.10 13.44 22.40
C TYR A 487 18.42 14.75 23.13
N ASP A 488 18.66 15.82 22.37
CA ASP A 488 18.93 17.14 22.93
C ASP A 488 17.62 17.83 23.35
N VAL A 489 17.32 17.75 24.65
CA VAL A 489 16.14 18.38 25.26
C VAL A 489 16.59 19.38 26.32
N GLN A 490 16.31 20.65 26.06
CA GLN A 490 16.71 21.78 26.90
C GLN A 490 15.52 22.36 27.66
N ASN A 491 15.76 22.83 28.89
CA ASN A 491 14.77 23.56 29.70
C ASN A 491 13.41 22.86 29.86
N LEU A 492 13.40 21.52 29.92
CA LEU A 492 12.19 20.75 30.22
C LEU A 492 11.66 21.13 31.62
N PRO A 493 10.41 21.61 31.76
CA PRO A 493 9.81 21.90 33.06
C PRO A 493 9.69 20.66 33.94
N ASP A 494 9.43 20.82 35.25
CA ASP A 494 9.40 19.68 36.19
C ASP A 494 8.06 18.92 36.24
N SER A 495 7.05 19.35 35.48
CA SER A 495 5.73 18.72 35.44
C SER A 495 4.98 18.99 34.14
N ALA A 496 4.03 18.12 33.81
CA ALA A 496 3.12 18.28 32.67
C ALA A 496 2.30 19.58 32.73
N GLU A 497 1.90 20.01 33.94
CA GLU A 497 1.19 21.27 34.14
C GLU A 497 2.07 22.48 33.78
N LYS A 498 3.33 22.51 34.24
CA LYS A 498 4.26 23.58 33.87
C LYS A 498 4.59 23.54 32.38
N LEU A 499 4.66 22.35 31.78
CA LEU A 499 4.84 22.18 30.34
C LEU A 499 3.67 22.79 29.55
N MET A 500 2.43 22.56 29.99
CA MET A 500 1.26 23.19 29.40
C MET A 500 1.34 24.71 29.49
N GLN A 501 1.76 25.27 30.63
CA GLN A 501 1.88 26.72 30.82
C GLN A 501 2.96 27.38 29.94
N GLU A 502 4.00 26.65 29.53
CA GLU A 502 4.99 27.15 28.56
C GLU A 502 4.45 27.27 27.13
N VAL A 503 3.40 26.50 26.80
CA VAL A 503 2.76 26.47 25.48
C VAL A 503 1.50 27.34 25.44
N ILE A 504 0.73 27.34 26.54
CA ILE A 504 -0.52 28.09 26.73
C ILE A 504 -0.37 28.93 28.00
N HIS A 505 -0.04 30.21 27.83
CA HIS A 505 0.10 31.14 28.95
C HIS A 505 -1.25 31.35 29.62
N ASP A 506 -1.29 31.14 30.94
CA ASP A 506 -2.47 31.28 31.78
C ASP A 506 -3.67 30.45 31.31
N ALA A 507 -3.42 29.16 31.04
CA ALA A 507 -4.42 28.22 30.51
C ALA A 507 -5.71 28.12 31.36
N THR A 508 -5.61 28.35 32.67
CA THR A 508 -6.76 28.32 33.60
C THR A 508 -7.48 29.66 33.73
N ALA A 509 -7.03 30.68 32.97
CA ALA A 509 -7.50 32.05 33.03
C ALA A 509 -7.49 32.63 34.46
N GLN A 510 -6.46 32.30 35.24
CA GLN A 510 -6.35 32.70 36.63
C GLN A 510 -6.11 34.21 36.77
N TYR A 511 -5.36 34.82 35.84
CA TYR A 511 -4.96 36.22 35.87
C TYR A 511 -5.24 36.99 34.57
N ALA A 512 -5.22 36.33 33.43
CA ALA A 512 -5.36 36.86 32.07
C ALA A 512 -6.14 35.88 31.17
N SER A 513 -6.44 36.30 29.94
CA SER A 513 -7.00 35.37 28.95
C SER A 513 -5.93 34.40 28.46
N PRO A 514 -6.26 33.12 28.23
CA PRO A 514 -5.31 32.15 27.70
C PRO A 514 -4.71 32.62 26.37
N GLU A 515 -3.38 32.61 26.27
CA GLU A 515 -2.65 33.03 25.08
C GLU A 515 -1.63 31.97 24.67
N LEU A 516 -1.65 31.59 23.39
CA LEU A 516 -0.69 30.62 22.84
C LEU A 516 0.70 31.27 22.70
N ASN A 517 1.75 30.53 23.08
CA ASN A 517 3.10 31.00 22.84
C ASN A 517 3.40 31.10 21.34
N ILE A 518 3.84 32.27 20.88
CA ILE A 518 4.29 32.49 19.50
C ILE A 518 5.76 32.05 19.39
N ALA A 519 6.00 30.97 18.66
CA ALA A 519 7.34 30.45 18.39
C ALA A 519 8.05 31.20 17.28
N HIS A 520 7.30 31.60 16.24
CA HIS A 520 7.83 32.25 15.05
C HIS A 520 6.78 33.18 14.43
N ARG A 521 7.24 34.27 13.83
CA ARG A 521 6.43 35.19 13.02
C ARG A 521 6.92 35.07 11.58
N MET A 522 6.19 34.33 10.77
CA MET A 522 6.53 34.09 9.37
C MET A 522 6.05 35.27 8.53
N SER A 523 6.97 35.96 7.86
CA SER A 523 6.60 37.05 6.95
C SER A 523 5.87 36.49 5.72
N VAL A 524 5.06 37.31 5.05
CA VAL A 524 4.40 36.91 3.79
C VAL A 524 5.42 36.47 2.74
N GLN A 525 6.55 37.17 2.63
CA GLN A 525 7.64 36.80 1.72
C GLN A 525 8.20 35.41 2.02
N GLU A 526 8.50 35.13 3.30
CA GLU A 526 9.01 33.82 3.73
C GLU A 526 7.98 32.71 3.46
N TYR A 527 6.69 32.99 3.72
CA TYR A 527 5.60 32.06 3.47
C TYR A 527 5.44 31.73 1.98
N GLU A 528 5.42 32.74 1.10
CA GLU A 528 5.26 32.53 -0.34
C GLU A 528 6.47 31.81 -0.96
N GLU A 529 7.67 32.05 -0.45
CA GLU A 529 8.90 31.37 -0.89
C GLU A 529 8.87 29.87 -0.56
N PHE A 530 8.45 29.51 0.65
CA PHE A 530 8.49 28.13 1.14
C PHE A 530 7.17 27.35 0.97
N THR A 531 6.07 28.02 0.62
CA THR A 531 4.75 27.41 0.42
C THR A 531 4.25 27.71 -1.01
N PRO A 532 4.76 27.01 -2.05
CA PRO A 532 4.41 27.31 -3.45
C PRO A 532 2.92 27.11 -3.77
N TYR A 533 2.19 26.33 -2.97
CA TYR A 533 0.76 26.12 -3.09
C TYR A 533 -0.09 27.18 -2.36
N SER A 534 0.51 28.22 -1.76
CA SER A 534 -0.19 29.30 -1.05
C SER A 534 -1.25 30.00 -1.90
N THR A 535 -0.97 30.18 -3.20
CA THR A 535 -1.86 30.81 -4.17
C THR A 535 -3.19 30.06 -4.34
N ARG A 536 -3.20 28.73 -4.14
CA ARG A 536 -4.41 27.90 -4.17
C ARG A 536 -5.34 28.16 -2.98
N LEU A 537 -4.83 28.76 -1.91
CA LEU A 537 -5.58 29.06 -0.69
C LEU A 537 -6.27 30.43 -0.76
N GLU A 538 -5.79 31.32 -1.64
CA GLU A 538 -6.30 32.70 -1.74
C GLU A 538 -7.78 32.77 -2.12
N GLU A 539 -8.27 31.81 -2.90
CA GLU A 539 -9.67 31.74 -3.31
C GLU A 539 -10.63 31.77 -2.12
N ASN A 540 -10.28 31.07 -1.03
CA ASN A 540 -11.11 30.95 0.15
C ASN A 540 -10.70 31.91 1.28
N TRP A 541 -9.43 32.32 1.32
CA TRP A 541 -8.84 33.00 2.48
C TRP A 541 -8.29 34.41 2.19
N GLY A 542 -8.33 34.86 0.93
CA GLY A 542 -7.70 36.10 0.49
C GLY A 542 -6.17 36.00 0.46
N PRO A 543 -5.45 37.11 0.23
CA PRO A 543 -3.98 37.10 0.23
C PRO A 543 -3.41 36.84 1.64
N PRO A 544 -2.20 36.26 1.75
CA PRO A 544 -1.49 36.15 3.02
C PRO A 544 -1.24 37.54 3.65
N PRO A 545 -1.18 37.66 4.99
CA PRO A 545 -1.21 36.60 5.99
C PRO A 545 -2.65 36.13 6.35
N GLY A 546 -3.68 36.66 5.71
CA GLY A 546 -5.08 36.39 6.03
C GLY A 546 -5.49 36.90 7.43
N HIS A 547 -6.57 36.32 7.98
CA HIS A 547 -7.17 36.77 9.23
C HIS A 547 -6.98 35.78 10.41
N LEU A 548 -6.63 34.53 10.11
CA LEU A 548 -6.45 33.46 11.11
C LEU A 548 -4.97 33.23 11.37
N ASN A 549 -4.61 33.15 12.65
CA ASN A 549 -3.22 33.06 13.11
C ASN A 549 -2.36 34.16 12.48
N SER A 550 -2.81 35.40 12.59
CA SER A 550 -2.08 36.56 12.06
C SER A 550 -2.07 37.69 13.08
N ASP A 551 -0.99 38.47 13.07
CA ASP A 551 -0.90 39.77 13.76
C ASP A 551 -1.23 40.96 12.82
N GLY A 552 -1.73 40.67 11.62
CA GLY A 552 -2.03 41.64 10.56
C GLY A 552 -0.87 41.88 9.59
N GLN A 553 0.35 41.41 9.90
CA GLN A 553 1.52 41.52 9.00
C GLN A 553 2.17 40.16 8.72
N ASN A 554 2.13 39.26 9.70
CA ASN A 554 2.80 37.97 9.69
C ASN A 554 1.81 36.83 9.96
N LEU A 555 2.22 35.63 9.58
CA LEU A 555 1.60 34.37 9.98
C LEU A 555 2.24 33.91 11.30
N LEU A 556 1.41 33.62 12.29
CA LEU A 556 1.84 33.27 13.65
C LEU A 556 1.93 31.75 13.79
N ILE A 557 3.12 31.27 14.15
CA ILE A 557 3.36 29.86 14.46
C ILE A 557 3.32 29.70 15.96
N TYR A 558 2.35 28.95 16.46
CA TYR A 558 2.18 28.71 17.88
C TYR A 558 2.93 27.45 18.33
N GLY A 559 3.66 27.56 19.44
CA GLY A 559 4.42 26.46 20.01
C GLY A 559 5.61 26.93 20.84
N LYS A 560 6.41 25.97 21.31
CA LYS A 560 7.59 26.21 22.14
C LYS A 560 8.68 25.20 21.81
N ALA A 561 9.92 25.66 21.68
CA ALA A 561 11.09 24.81 21.49
C ALA A 561 11.81 24.53 22.82
N PHE A 562 12.23 23.28 22.99
CA PHE A 562 12.97 22.72 24.13
C PHE A 562 14.26 22.06 23.61
N GLY A 563 15.15 22.85 23.00
CA GLY A 563 16.31 22.33 22.26
C GLY A 563 15.87 21.77 20.91
N ASN A 564 16.15 20.48 20.67
CA ASN A 564 15.76 19.78 19.44
C ASN A 564 14.37 19.13 19.51
N VAL A 565 13.55 19.47 20.51
CA VAL A 565 12.13 19.10 20.55
C VAL A 565 11.28 20.35 20.46
N PHE A 566 10.30 20.36 19.56
CA PHE A 566 9.35 21.47 19.41
C PHE A 566 7.95 20.98 19.69
N ILE A 567 7.22 21.64 20.59
CA ILE A 567 5.80 21.40 20.81
C ILE A 567 5.04 22.49 20.07
N GLY A 568 4.39 22.14 18.97
CA GLY A 568 3.61 23.05 18.16
C GLY A 568 2.11 22.84 18.35
N VAL A 569 1.36 23.94 18.32
CA VAL A 569 -0.10 23.90 18.35
C VAL A 569 -0.61 24.01 16.92
N GLN A 570 -1.22 22.94 16.44
CA GLN A 570 -1.87 22.95 15.12
C GLN A 570 -2.98 24.01 15.14
N PRO A 571 -3.01 24.92 14.14
CA PRO A 571 -4.10 25.87 13.99
C PRO A 571 -5.45 25.18 13.86
N THR A 572 -6.53 25.90 14.20
CA THR A 572 -7.88 25.40 13.94
C THR A 572 -8.07 25.23 12.44
N PHE A 573 -9.03 24.40 12.04
CA PHE A 573 -9.30 24.19 10.62
C PHE A 573 -9.91 25.43 9.93
N GLY A 574 -10.45 26.39 10.69
CA GLY A 574 -11.15 27.56 10.16
C GLY A 574 -12.62 27.33 9.79
N TYR A 575 -13.13 26.11 9.94
CA TYR A 575 -14.55 25.78 9.83
C TYR A 575 -15.04 25.11 11.12
N GLU A 576 -16.26 25.45 11.56
CA GLU A 576 -16.87 24.88 12.76
C GLU A 576 -17.54 23.52 12.46
N GLY A 577 -17.37 22.55 13.36
CA GLY A 577 -18.04 21.25 13.30
C GLY A 577 -17.09 20.04 13.18
N ASP A 578 -17.64 18.89 12.80
CA ASP A 578 -16.92 17.61 12.70
C ASP A 578 -15.91 17.59 11.53
N PRO A 579 -14.60 17.38 11.79
CA PRO A 579 -13.56 17.38 10.74
C PRO A 579 -13.77 16.27 9.71
N MET A 580 -14.47 15.17 10.02
CA MET A 580 -14.76 14.14 9.02
C MET A 580 -15.63 14.66 7.87
N ARG A 581 -16.41 15.73 8.08
CA ARG A 581 -17.20 16.36 7.00
C ARG A 581 -16.32 16.93 5.88
N LEU A 582 -15.06 17.22 6.19
CA LEU A 582 -14.09 17.80 5.25
C LEU A 582 -13.63 16.82 4.19
N LEU A 583 -13.67 15.52 4.50
CA LEU A 583 -13.42 14.44 3.52
C LEU A 583 -14.33 14.53 2.30
N PHE A 584 -15.50 15.16 2.44
CA PHE A 584 -16.50 15.30 1.39
C PHE A 584 -16.68 16.75 0.92
N SER A 585 -15.92 17.70 1.49
CA SER A 585 -16.00 19.10 1.12
C SER A 585 -15.17 19.38 -0.13
N ARG A 586 -15.81 19.89 -1.17
CA ARG A 586 -15.14 20.24 -2.44
C ARG A 586 -14.59 21.66 -2.47
N SER A 587 -15.15 22.57 -1.68
CA SER A 587 -14.77 23.98 -1.65
C SER A 587 -13.87 24.35 -0.47
N ALA A 588 -13.68 23.45 0.49
CA ALA A 588 -12.82 23.75 1.63
C ALA A 588 -11.33 23.71 1.25
N SER A 589 -10.54 24.48 1.98
CA SER A 589 -9.07 24.48 1.89
C SER A 589 -8.49 24.87 3.25
N PRO A 590 -7.25 24.47 3.57
CA PRO A 590 -6.57 24.98 4.77
C PRO A 590 -6.39 26.50 4.65
N HIS A 591 -6.54 27.22 5.76
CA HIS A 591 -6.17 28.64 5.80
C HIS A 591 -4.65 28.82 5.82
N HIS A 592 -4.14 30.02 5.51
CA HIS A 592 -2.70 30.29 5.44
C HIS A 592 -1.93 29.91 6.71
N GLY A 593 -2.46 30.24 7.89
CA GLY A 593 -1.85 29.85 9.17
C GLY A 593 -1.64 28.34 9.32
N PHE A 594 -2.58 27.52 8.81
CA PHE A 594 -2.46 26.06 8.82
C PHE A 594 -1.31 25.58 7.93
N ALA A 595 -1.21 26.12 6.71
CA ALA A 595 -0.12 25.80 5.79
C ALA A 595 1.24 26.32 6.30
N ALA A 596 1.27 27.50 6.92
CA ALA A 596 2.46 28.12 7.50
C ALA A 596 3.02 27.29 8.66
N TYR A 597 2.16 26.67 9.47
CA TYR A 597 2.58 25.76 10.54
C TYR A 597 3.43 24.60 10.00
N TYR A 598 2.94 23.87 8.99
CA TYR A 598 3.69 22.76 8.42
C TYR A 598 4.91 23.21 7.61
N THR A 599 4.82 24.36 6.94
CA THR A 599 5.97 24.97 6.25
C THR A 599 7.08 25.31 7.23
N TYR A 600 6.72 25.87 8.40
CA TYR A 600 7.67 26.11 9.47
C TYR A 600 8.31 24.82 9.97
N LEU A 601 7.55 23.75 10.20
CA LEU A 601 8.11 22.47 10.65
C LEU A 601 9.13 21.91 9.66
N GLU A 602 8.83 21.91 8.36
CA GLU A 602 9.67 21.27 7.35
C GLU A 602 10.85 22.16 6.91
N GLN A 603 10.59 23.42 6.55
CA GLN A 603 11.55 24.26 5.83
C GLN A 603 12.36 25.19 6.74
N ILE A 604 11.78 25.63 7.87
CA ILE A 604 12.41 26.63 8.74
C ILE A 604 13.00 25.97 9.99
N TRP A 605 12.16 25.28 10.76
CA TRP A 605 12.62 24.55 11.93
C TRP A 605 13.39 23.29 11.54
N GLY A 606 13.10 22.69 10.38
CA GLY A 606 13.85 21.54 9.86
C GLY A 606 13.65 20.28 10.69
N ALA A 607 12.40 19.92 10.98
CA ALA A 607 12.03 18.69 11.67
C ALA A 607 12.56 17.47 10.89
N ASP A 608 13.16 16.51 11.59
CA ASP A 608 13.48 15.20 11.04
C ASP A 608 12.30 14.23 11.12
N ALA A 609 11.38 14.46 12.06
CA ALA A 609 10.10 13.78 12.19
C ALA A 609 9.07 14.66 12.89
N VAL A 610 7.80 14.42 12.62
CA VAL A 610 6.67 14.99 13.37
C VAL A 610 5.90 13.87 14.06
N LEU A 611 5.52 14.09 15.31
CA LEU A 611 4.69 13.22 16.11
C LEU A 611 3.37 13.93 16.42
N HIS A 612 2.28 13.44 15.87
CA HIS A 612 0.94 13.91 16.18
C HIS A 612 0.34 13.12 17.34
N PHE A 613 -0.32 13.84 18.25
CA PHE A 613 -1.03 13.27 19.40
C PHE A 613 -2.54 13.50 19.27
N GLY A 614 -3.31 12.41 19.25
CA GLY A 614 -4.76 12.43 19.28
C GLY A 614 -5.41 11.88 18.01
N THR A 615 -6.72 11.64 18.08
CA THR A 615 -7.51 10.93 17.05
C THR A 615 -8.20 11.85 16.04
N HIS A 616 -8.01 13.16 16.12
CA HIS A 616 -8.74 14.12 15.27
C HIS A 616 -7.79 15.17 14.69
N GLY A 617 -6.67 14.72 14.13
CA GLY A 617 -5.80 15.61 13.38
C GLY A 617 -6.54 16.12 12.15
N SER A 618 -6.57 17.43 11.93
CA SER A 618 -7.30 17.96 10.78
C SER A 618 -6.58 17.70 9.45
N LEU A 619 -5.26 17.42 9.49
CA LEU A 619 -4.41 17.16 8.34
C LEU A 619 -4.92 16.00 7.46
N GLU A 620 -5.22 14.85 8.06
CA GLU A 620 -5.69 13.69 7.30
C GLU A 620 -7.08 13.90 6.69
N PHE A 621 -7.90 14.82 7.24
CA PHE A 621 -9.24 15.10 6.73
C PHE A 621 -9.29 16.27 5.73
N MET A 622 -8.15 16.92 5.46
CA MET A 622 -8.08 18.01 4.49
C MET A 622 -8.55 17.57 3.10
N PRO A 623 -9.20 18.45 2.32
CA PRO A 623 -9.71 18.11 0.98
C PRO A 623 -8.64 17.56 0.03
N GLY A 624 -9.06 16.59 -0.79
CA GLY A 624 -8.20 15.85 -1.71
C GLY A 624 -8.76 14.45 -1.97
N LYS A 625 -8.22 13.74 -2.96
CA LYS A 625 -8.65 12.38 -3.36
C LYS A 625 -8.81 11.48 -2.17
N GLN A 626 -9.84 10.64 -2.05
CA GLN A 626 -10.03 9.81 -0.86
C GLN A 626 -8.79 8.94 -0.53
N MET A 627 -8.23 8.25 -1.54
CA MET A 627 -7.07 7.35 -1.41
C MET A 627 -6.13 7.49 -2.61
N GLY A 628 -4.83 7.33 -2.40
CA GLY A 628 -3.81 7.52 -3.45
C GLY A 628 -3.68 9.00 -3.83
N MET A 629 -3.14 9.80 -2.92
CA MET A 629 -3.04 11.26 -3.07
C MET A 629 -2.19 11.65 -4.30
N SER A 630 -2.58 12.76 -4.93
CA SER A 630 -1.78 13.50 -5.92
C SER A 630 -1.19 14.78 -5.31
N ASN A 631 -0.33 15.48 -6.05
CA ASN A 631 0.24 16.76 -5.63
C ASN A 631 -0.82 17.85 -5.37
N ASP A 632 -2.01 17.70 -5.95
CA ASP A 632 -3.14 18.60 -5.73
C ASP A 632 -3.90 18.32 -4.42
N CYS A 633 -3.59 17.24 -3.71
CA CYS A 633 -4.24 16.92 -2.45
C CYS A 633 -3.58 17.68 -1.30
N TYR A 634 -4.35 18.47 -0.54
CA TYR A 634 -3.78 19.24 0.58
C TYR A 634 -3.04 18.38 1.61
N PRO A 635 -3.50 17.17 2.02
CA PRO A 635 -2.72 16.32 2.91
C PRO A 635 -1.29 16.02 2.41
N ASP A 636 -1.11 15.84 1.09
CA ASP A 636 0.19 15.57 0.44
C ASP A 636 1.09 16.80 0.52
N SER A 637 0.58 17.97 0.09
CA SER A 637 1.35 19.21 0.08
C SER A 637 1.67 19.74 1.49
N LEU A 638 0.75 19.57 2.45
CA LEU A 638 0.89 20.07 3.82
C LEU A 638 1.94 19.29 4.60
N ILE A 639 1.86 17.96 4.63
CA ILE A 639 2.83 17.17 5.40
C ILE A 639 4.20 17.10 4.71
N GLY A 640 4.26 17.38 3.40
CA GLY A 640 5.49 17.40 2.63
C GLY A 640 6.24 16.08 2.72
N LYS A 641 7.54 16.15 3.01
CA LYS A 641 8.45 15.00 3.01
C LYS A 641 8.76 14.46 4.41
N ILE A 642 8.29 15.11 5.47
CA ILE A 642 8.66 14.73 6.84
C ILE A 642 7.99 13.40 7.27
N PRO A 643 8.76 12.47 7.87
CA PRO A 643 8.23 11.27 8.51
C PRO A 643 7.16 11.65 9.53
N ASN A 644 5.96 11.13 9.31
CA ASN A 644 4.78 11.48 10.07
C ASN A 644 4.45 10.32 11.02
N LEU A 645 4.62 10.52 12.32
CA LEU A 645 4.32 9.54 13.36
C LEU A 645 3.03 9.94 14.06
N TYR A 646 2.20 8.98 14.43
CA TYR A 646 0.96 9.21 15.16
C TYR A 646 0.86 8.27 16.35
N TYR A 647 0.51 8.79 17.53
CA TYR A 647 -0.05 7.96 18.59
C TYR A 647 -1.56 7.85 18.41
N TYR A 648 -2.05 6.64 18.15
CA TYR A 648 -3.46 6.36 17.88
C TYR A 648 -4.03 5.35 18.88
N ALA A 649 -5.31 5.50 19.25
CA ALA A 649 -5.97 4.56 20.15
C ALA A 649 -6.12 3.19 19.49
N ALA A 650 -5.75 2.11 20.19
CA ALA A 650 -5.82 0.75 19.65
C ALA A 650 -7.23 0.31 19.22
N ASN A 651 -8.27 0.92 19.79
CA ASN A 651 -9.67 0.64 19.48
C ASN A 651 -10.24 1.46 18.31
N ASN A 652 -9.45 2.35 17.68
CA ASN A 652 -9.88 3.18 16.55
C ASN A 652 -9.05 2.93 15.28
N PRO A 653 -9.10 1.70 14.72
CA PRO A 653 -8.34 1.37 13.52
C PRO A 653 -8.84 2.09 12.27
N SER A 654 -10.14 2.42 12.18
CA SER A 654 -10.73 3.03 10.99
C SER A 654 -10.14 4.39 10.67
N GLU A 655 -10.01 5.28 11.66
CA GLU A 655 -9.43 6.60 11.44
C GLU A 655 -7.89 6.55 11.35
N ALA A 656 -7.24 5.64 12.09
CA ALA A 656 -5.81 5.38 11.95
C ALA A 656 -5.45 5.00 10.49
N THR A 657 -6.30 4.19 9.85
CA THR A 657 -6.16 3.86 8.43
C THR A 657 -6.33 5.08 7.52
N ILE A 658 -7.19 6.04 7.85
CA ILE A 658 -7.30 7.30 7.10
C ILE A 658 -6.00 8.10 7.21
N ALA A 659 -5.45 8.26 8.42
CA ALA A 659 -4.17 8.94 8.63
C ALA A 659 -3.03 8.28 7.84
N LYS A 660 -2.95 6.95 7.85
CA LYS A 660 -1.99 6.15 7.05
C LYS A 660 -2.07 6.46 5.56
N ARG A 661 -3.28 6.48 5.01
CA ARG A 661 -3.49 6.55 3.55
C ARG A 661 -3.55 7.97 2.99
N ARG A 662 -3.81 8.99 3.81
CA ARG A 662 -3.91 10.39 3.39
C ARG A 662 -2.76 11.27 3.84
N SER A 663 -2.19 11.01 5.02
CA SER A 663 -1.14 11.86 5.61
C SER A 663 0.20 11.13 5.78
N TYR A 664 0.31 9.90 5.27
CA TYR A 664 1.52 9.08 5.35
C TYR A 664 1.95 8.76 6.79
N ALA A 665 0.97 8.65 7.69
CA ALA A 665 1.21 8.42 9.11
C ALA A 665 1.68 6.99 9.39
N GLU A 666 2.72 6.84 10.22
CA GLU A 666 3.02 5.60 10.92
C GLU A 666 2.33 5.61 12.29
N THR A 667 1.36 4.70 12.47
CA THR A 667 0.41 4.73 13.58
C THR A 667 0.83 3.78 14.70
N ILE A 668 1.41 4.33 15.76
CA ILE A 668 1.80 3.61 16.97
C ILE A 668 0.61 3.55 17.91
N SER A 669 0.20 2.36 18.33
CA SER A 669 -0.98 2.19 19.17
C SER A 669 -0.72 2.53 20.64
N TYR A 670 -1.69 3.17 21.30
CA TYR A 670 -1.78 3.27 22.75
C TYR A 670 -3.06 2.59 23.27
N LEU A 671 -3.02 2.16 24.53
CA LEU A 671 -4.17 1.54 25.20
C LEU A 671 -5.07 2.63 25.78
N THR A 672 -6.38 2.48 25.62
CA THR A 672 -7.34 3.31 26.37
C THR A 672 -7.23 3.04 27.88
N PRO A 673 -7.69 3.95 28.74
CA PRO A 673 -7.78 3.71 30.18
C PRO A 673 -8.40 2.35 30.48
N PRO A 674 -7.90 1.63 31.49
CA PRO A 674 -8.45 0.34 31.89
C PRO A 674 -9.93 0.54 32.24
N ALA A 675 -10.80 -0.21 31.57
CA ALA A 675 -12.24 -0.08 31.79
C ALA A 675 -12.60 -0.51 33.21
N GLU A 676 -13.42 0.30 33.88
CA GLU A 676 -14.00 -0.03 35.18
C GLU A 676 -15.51 -0.29 35.01
N ASN A 677 -16.05 -1.15 35.87
CA ASN A 677 -17.50 -1.26 35.97
C ASN A 677 -18.05 0.06 36.50
N ALA A 678 -18.98 0.68 35.78
CA ALA A 678 -19.58 1.96 36.18
C ALA A 678 -20.22 1.92 37.60
N GLY A 679 -20.58 0.71 38.06
CA GLY A 679 -21.22 0.49 39.34
C GLY A 679 -22.59 1.14 39.43
N LEU A 680 -23.13 1.21 40.64
CA LEU A 680 -24.34 1.95 40.94
C LEU A 680 -23.99 3.12 41.85
N TYR A 681 -24.69 4.23 41.70
CA TYR A 681 -24.45 5.43 42.47
C TYR A 681 -25.76 6.07 42.93
N LYS A 682 -25.73 6.68 44.12
CA LYS A 682 -26.86 7.43 44.70
C LYS A 682 -28.16 6.61 44.65
N GLY A 683 -29.22 7.16 44.03
CA GLY A 683 -30.52 6.52 43.95
C GLY A 683 -30.53 5.15 43.25
N LEU A 684 -29.60 4.88 42.33
CA LEU A 684 -29.49 3.58 41.67
C LEU A 684 -28.95 2.50 42.63
N GLN A 685 -28.04 2.86 43.53
CA GLN A 685 -27.53 1.94 44.56
C GLN A 685 -28.62 1.63 45.58
N GLU A 686 -29.33 2.65 46.05
CA GLU A 686 -30.48 2.48 46.97
C GLU A 686 -31.58 1.61 46.33
N LEU A 687 -31.85 1.80 45.03
CA LEU A 687 -32.79 0.95 44.30
C LEU A 687 -32.33 -0.52 44.27
N SER A 688 -31.04 -0.78 44.04
CA SER A 688 -30.50 -2.15 44.06
C SER A 688 -30.64 -2.80 45.43
N GLU A 689 -30.48 -2.05 46.52
CA GLU A 689 -30.68 -2.55 47.88
C GLU A 689 -32.16 -2.89 48.15
N LEU A 690 -33.08 -2.04 47.68
CA LEU A 690 -34.52 -2.33 47.73
C LEU A 690 -34.86 -3.62 46.97
N ILE A 691 -34.34 -3.77 45.75
CA ILE A 691 -34.51 -4.98 44.93
C ILE A 691 -33.93 -6.20 45.66
N ALA A 692 -32.73 -6.10 46.24
CA ALA A 692 -32.10 -7.20 46.97
C ALA A 692 -32.94 -7.64 48.20
N SER A 693 -33.58 -6.68 48.88
CA SER A 693 -34.44 -6.97 50.04
C SER A 693 -35.77 -7.64 49.69
N TYR A 694 -36.18 -7.61 48.42
CA TYR A 694 -37.49 -8.09 47.97
C TYR A 694 -37.75 -9.55 48.33
N GLN A 695 -36.80 -10.45 48.08
CA GLN A 695 -36.99 -11.88 48.30
C GLN A 695 -37.24 -12.18 49.79
N THR A 696 -36.43 -11.62 50.69
CA THR A 696 -36.58 -11.77 52.14
C THR A 696 -37.89 -11.15 52.64
N LEU A 697 -38.27 -9.98 52.14
CA LEU A 697 -39.52 -9.32 52.54
C LEU A 697 -40.76 -10.05 51.99
N LYS A 698 -40.66 -10.70 50.84
CA LYS A 698 -41.72 -11.53 50.28
C LYS A 698 -42.00 -12.75 51.15
N GLU A 699 -40.96 -13.42 51.64
CA GLU A 699 -41.08 -14.61 52.52
C GLU A 699 -41.68 -14.27 53.89
N THR A 700 -41.50 -13.05 54.37
CA THR A 700 -42.05 -12.56 55.64
C THR A 700 -43.43 -11.89 55.50
N GLY A 701 -44.08 -11.99 54.34
CA GLY A 701 -45.41 -11.45 54.08
C GLY A 701 -45.47 -9.94 53.79
N ARG A 702 -44.32 -9.27 53.65
CA ARG A 702 -44.18 -7.83 53.33
C ARG A 702 -43.78 -7.57 51.88
N GLY A 703 -44.04 -8.51 50.97
CA GLY A 703 -43.66 -8.40 49.56
C GLY A 703 -44.41 -7.31 48.78
N ILE A 704 -45.59 -6.87 49.22
CA ILE A 704 -46.39 -5.87 48.49
C ILE A 704 -45.84 -4.44 48.70
N PRO A 705 -45.63 -3.93 49.94
CA PRO A 705 -45.15 -2.55 50.14
C PRO A 705 -43.75 -2.29 49.56
N ILE A 706 -42.87 -3.29 49.57
CA ILE A 706 -41.53 -3.15 48.99
C ILE A 706 -41.58 -2.96 47.46
N VAL A 707 -42.56 -3.55 46.77
CA VAL A 707 -42.74 -3.35 45.32
C VAL A 707 -43.17 -1.92 45.02
N GLU A 708 -44.05 -1.32 45.84
CA GLU A 708 -44.42 0.09 45.70
C GLU A 708 -43.20 1.01 45.90
N ALA A 709 -42.39 0.75 46.92
CA ALA A 709 -41.15 1.49 47.17
C ALA A 709 -40.12 1.33 46.04
N ILE A 710 -39.98 0.12 45.48
CA ILE A 710 -39.13 -0.13 44.30
C ILE A 710 -39.66 0.66 43.09
N ILE A 711 -40.97 0.62 42.81
CA ILE A 711 -41.57 1.34 41.67
C ILE A 711 -41.42 2.85 41.83
N GLU A 712 -41.68 3.39 43.03
CA GLU A 712 -41.47 4.80 43.32
C GLU A 712 -39.99 5.18 43.12
N LYS A 713 -39.07 4.36 43.63
CA LYS A 713 -37.64 4.61 43.46
C LYS A 713 -37.21 4.52 41.99
N CYS A 714 -37.74 3.58 41.21
CA CYS A 714 -37.54 3.49 39.76
C CYS A 714 -37.97 4.78 39.05
N ARG A 715 -39.12 5.36 39.41
CA ARG A 715 -39.56 6.66 38.86
C ARG A 715 -38.62 7.80 39.27
N LEU A 716 -38.16 7.83 40.52
CA LEU A 716 -37.21 8.85 41.00
C LEU A 716 -35.86 8.80 40.27
N VAL A 717 -35.41 7.61 39.84
CA VAL A 717 -34.18 7.46 39.04
C VAL A 717 -34.43 7.47 37.53
N ASN A 718 -35.64 7.80 37.09
CA ASN A 718 -36.08 7.85 35.69
C ASN A 718 -36.04 6.51 34.92
N LEU A 719 -36.00 5.37 35.63
CA LEU A 719 -36.07 4.06 34.98
C LEU A 719 -37.46 3.75 34.42
N ASP A 720 -38.47 4.56 34.73
CA ASP A 720 -39.80 4.50 34.11
C ASP A 720 -39.80 4.77 32.59
N LYS A 721 -38.70 5.35 32.07
CA LYS A 721 -38.47 5.53 30.62
C LYS A 721 -37.87 4.30 29.95
N ASP A 722 -37.18 3.46 30.71
CA ASP A 722 -36.47 2.27 30.22
C ASP A 722 -37.29 0.99 30.43
N ILE A 723 -38.12 0.96 31.48
CA ILE A 723 -39.01 -0.15 31.82
C ILE A 723 -40.44 0.34 32.03
N ALA A 724 -41.42 -0.41 31.51
CA ALA A 724 -42.83 -0.09 31.70
C ALA A 724 -43.23 -0.30 33.16
N LEU A 725 -43.53 0.80 33.87
CA LEU A 725 -44.07 0.76 35.22
C LEU A 725 -45.59 0.94 35.18
N PRO A 726 -46.37 0.14 35.95
CA PRO A 726 -47.81 0.31 36.01
C PRO A 726 -48.17 1.72 36.50
N GLU A 727 -49.24 2.32 35.96
CA GLU A 727 -49.67 3.66 36.38
C GLU A 727 -49.96 3.69 37.89
N PRO A 728 -49.62 4.79 38.58
CA PRO A 728 -50.05 4.96 39.96
C PRO A 728 -51.59 4.90 40.01
N PRO A 729 -52.18 4.25 41.03
CA PRO A 729 -53.63 4.24 41.17
C PRO A 729 -54.17 5.68 41.20
N PRO A 730 -55.34 5.96 40.58
CA PRO A 730 -55.88 7.30 40.50
C PRO A 730 -56.04 7.88 41.91
N THR A 731 -55.61 9.13 42.09
CA THR A 731 -55.73 9.83 43.38
C THR A 731 -57.21 9.87 43.79
N PRO A 732 -57.59 9.37 44.97
CA PRO A 732 -58.98 9.38 45.37
C PRO A 732 -59.52 10.82 45.46
N PRO A 733 -60.79 11.06 45.07
CA PRO A 733 -61.34 12.41 44.93
C PRO A 733 -61.29 13.26 46.22
N TRP A 734 -61.14 12.66 47.40
CA TRP A 734 -61.06 13.36 48.68
C TRP A 734 -59.68 13.97 49.02
N VAL A 735 -58.64 13.73 48.20
CA VAL A 735 -57.32 14.37 48.39
C VAL A 735 -57.21 15.70 47.62
N ARG A 736 -58.16 16.02 46.74
CA ARG A 736 -58.28 17.35 46.11
C ARG A 736 -59.22 18.23 46.94
N GLY A 737 -58.79 18.63 48.13
CA GLY A 737 -59.55 19.53 48.98
C GLY A 737 -58.75 19.97 50.21
N GLY A 738 -58.00 21.06 50.06
CA GLY A 738 -57.19 21.72 51.09
C GLY A 738 -56.39 22.85 50.48
#